data_AF-A0A9P3FZF0-F1
#
_entry.id   AF-A0A9P3FZF0-F1
#
_cell.length_a   1.000
_cell.length_b   1.000
_cell.length_c   1.000
_cell.angle_alpha   90.00
_cell.angle_beta   90.00
_cell.angle_gamma   90.00
#
_symmetry.space_group_name_H-M   'P 1'
#
loop_
_entity.id
_entity.type
_entity.pdbx_description
1 polymer ?
#
loop_
_entity_poly.entity_id
_entity_poly.type
_entity_poly.pdbx_seq_one_letter_code
_entity_poly.pdbx_strand_id
1 'polypeptide(L)'
;MELTTEYAWRIFADTGLLKEYLPRIVELLNAPELDGTWVETYTDHLGKNFAQSAKRSRTRSGWDPVMKASVEAGVFETMFSLVKHYHGGQNLGTTAISAIDCVVHLASKANDDQRLDLLSRAVKCDALNTCIHVLKVHELCMHRYAAGSMLRVLCTELGYVAELTPAKTAAIIEYLCRHALDETESYSIQFADPDKAWQAYRITTNAASTPEEASDYGLRFFGLTQENCVWSVHGLLFPWPVPPRSHVFDIVRSRPAMLDLLLDIAMLPRPHWYPESIMQQIAGEIIAQMLQLPLGTVPGLEIPLDLEMKAALENEWQHVVLVANLLMKRPEWLPKLLKSWKRLDRERVADTRYLLHQVRPEWHGLEPPPEKLTAIYDRRGQMRVDLLSIIVTLTFADIRDVDLISLLRLTYEATKRASPISRDAEPTTLLDEEAIYGTLEWRIRVHRIPISIAPSEIPGTTCDATQQSPPPAVCAPLALLRILTLLAERGVLAQAQTWRALPAGIAPGVHLVHVHQILSDATIEATLNVLARRVAAQRESGKMDVSTAPWAARAHYRQAAQLAGALLAFDAAERGRWAHMLVGVRRELVLCLGNAAEMSNRVHDYGPAAVFANAALDVAEEAPQNEGIAPENVEKNARRLEVAKANLT
;
A
#
# COMPACT_ATOMS: atom_id res chain seq x y z
N MET A 1 41.97 15.83 -22.74
CA MET A 1 41.49 17.03 -22.01
C MET A 1 41.70 16.77 -20.52
N GLU A 2 42.17 17.75 -19.75
CA GLU A 2 42.26 17.59 -18.28
C GLU A 2 40.84 17.58 -17.68
N LEU A 3 40.58 16.65 -16.76
CA LEU A 3 39.30 16.54 -16.07
C LEU A 3 39.25 17.55 -14.92
N THR A 4 39.01 18.83 -15.23
CA THR A 4 38.82 19.89 -14.23
C THR A 4 37.33 20.12 -13.97
N THR A 5 37.00 20.85 -12.89
CA THR A 5 35.61 21.27 -12.61
C THR A 5 35.05 22.18 -13.71
N GLU A 6 35.89 23.05 -14.28
CA GLU A 6 35.52 23.97 -15.37
C GLU A 6 35.10 23.24 -16.65
N TYR A 7 35.70 22.08 -16.94
CA TYR A 7 35.38 21.29 -18.14
C TYR A 7 34.22 20.31 -17.96
N ALA A 8 33.73 20.09 -16.73
CA ALA A 8 32.68 19.11 -16.45
C ALA A 8 31.44 19.34 -17.33
N TRP A 9 30.90 20.57 -17.36
CA TRP A 9 29.71 20.89 -18.15
C TRP A 9 29.87 20.57 -19.64
N ARG A 10 31.08 20.78 -20.21
CA ARG A 10 31.36 20.50 -21.62
C ARG A 10 31.38 19.00 -21.90
N ILE A 11 31.95 18.20 -20.99
CA ILE A 11 31.93 16.74 -21.07
C ILE A 11 30.49 16.23 -21.03
N PHE A 12 29.70 16.70 -20.06
CA PHE A 12 28.31 16.24 -19.89
C PHE A 12 27.33 16.77 -20.95
N ALA A 13 27.69 17.84 -21.67
CA ALA A 13 26.92 18.35 -22.80
C ALA A 13 27.14 17.53 -24.09
N ASP A 14 28.25 16.79 -24.20
CA ASP A 14 28.60 16.00 -25.38
C ASP A 14 28.63 14.50 -25.04
N THR A 15 27.68 13.75 -25.59
CA THR A 15 27.56 12.30 -25.35
C THR A 15 28.79 11.50 -25.79
N GLY A 16 29.50 11.95 -26.83
CA GLY A 16 30.74 11.31 -27.30
C GLY A 16 31.87 11.50 -26.30
N LEU A 17 32.08 12.75 -25.87
CA LEU A 17 33.09 13.06 -24.84
C LEU A 17 32.78 12.37 -23.52
N LEU A 18 31.52 12.41 -23.06
CA LEU A 18 31.15 11.76 -21.81
C LEU A 18 31.53 10.27 -21.82
N LYS A 19 31.20 9.54 -22.88
CA LYS A 19 31.56 8.12 -23.01
C LYS A 19 33.06 7.88 -23.03
N GLU A 20 33.83 8.73 -23.70
CA GLU A 20 35.30 8.64 -23.75
C GLU A 20 35.93 8.81 -22.36
N TYR A 21 35.47 9.82 -21.61
CA TYR A 21 36.08 10.17 -20.32
C TYR A 21 35.48 9.42 -19.13
N LEU A 22 34.36 8.72 -19.29
CA LEU A 22 33.64 8.06 -18.19
C LEU A 22 34.49 7.07 -17.38
N PRO A 23 35.27 6.15 -18.00
CA PRO A 23 36.11 5.23 -17.24
C PRO A 23 37.12 5.97 -16.35
N ARG A 24 37.71 7.05 -16.88
CA ARG A 24 38.66 7.87 -16.13
C ARG A 24 37.98 8.69 -15.03
N ILE A 25 36.77 9.20 -15.27
CA ILE A 25 35.96 9.87 -14.25
C ILE A 25 35.67 8.90 -13.10
N VAL A 26 35.26 7.67 -13.40
CA VAL A 26 34.97 6.64 -12.39
C VAL A 26 36.21 6.24 -11.60
N GLU A 27 37.35 6.03 -12.29
CA GLU A 27 38.63 5.74 -11.64
C GLU A 27 39.00 6.86 -10.65
N LEU A 28 38.87 8.12 -11.09
CA LEU A 28 39.14 9.27 -10.24
C LEU A 28 38.17 9.33 -9.06
N LEU A 29 36.86 9.18 -9.26
CA LEU A 29 35.87 9.21 -8.17
C LEU A 29 36.15 8.21 -7.04
N ASN A 30 36.87 7.11 -7.31
CA ASN A 30 37.28 6.13 -6.30
C ASN A 30 38.64 6.43 -5.67
N ALA A 31 39.37 7.44 -6.14
CA ALA A 31 40.68 7.78 -5.62
C ALA A 31 40.56 8.48 -4.24
N PRO A 32 41.34 8.06 -3.24
CA PRO A 32 41.23 8.56 -1.86
C PRO A 32 41.66 10.02 -1.67
N GLU A 33 42.36 10.62 -2.64
CA GLU A 33 43.02 11.93 -2.51
C GLU A 33 42.33 13.06 -3.30
N LEU A 34 41.07 12.89 -3.71
CA LEU A 34 40.40 13.89 -4.54
C LEU A 34 39.83 15.09 -3.77
N ASP A 35 39.87 16.25 -4.43
CA ASP A 35 39.13 17.45 -4.04
C ASP A 35 37.62 17.18 -4.01
N GLY A 36 37.00 17.39 -2.85
CA GLY A 36 35.56 17.20 -2.67
C GLY A 36 34.70 18.04 -3.61
N THR A 37 35.18 19.22 -4.01
CA THR A 37 34.49 20.07 -4.99
C THR A 37 34.41 19.41 -6.36
N TRP A 38 35.48 18.72 -6.76
CA TRP A 38 35.52 17.96 -8.00
C TRP A 38 34.53 16.79 -7.95
N VAL A 39 34.55 16.03 -6.85
CA VAL A 39 33.66 14.86 -6.66
C VAL A 39 32.19 15.29 -6.68
N GLU A 40 31.82 16.34 -5.95
CA GLU A 40 30.48 16.93 -5.97
C GLU A 40 30.07 17.33 -7.39
N THR A 41 30.93 18.08 -8.10
CA THR A 41 30.61 18.59 -9.44
C THR A 41 30.28 17.46 -10.41
N TYR A 42 31.13 16.42 -10.47
CA TYR A 42 30.93 15.33 -11.43
C TYR A 42 29.77 14.41 -11.07
N THR A 43 29.51 14.17 -9.77
CA THR A 43 28.35 13.39 -9.32
C THR A 43 27.03 14.13 -9.56
N ASP A 44 26.98 15.45 -9.30
CA ASP A 44 25.81 16.28 -9.59
C ASP A 44 25.51 16.34 -11.11
N HIS A 45 26.54 16.50 -11.95
CA HIS A 45 26.35 16.48 -13.40
C HIS A 45 25.87 15.12 -13.93
N LEU A 46 26.38 14.00 -13.40
CA LEU A 46 25.85 12.66 -13.70
C LEU A 46 24.38 12.55 -13.30
N GLY A 47 24.04 12.98 -12.07
CA GLY A 47 22.68 12.95 -11.55
C GLY A 47 21.72 13.76 -12.41
N LYS A 48 22.09 14.99 -12.78
CA LYS A 48 21.30 15.85 -13.67
C LYS A 48 21.11 15.25 -15.06
N ASN A 49 22.15 14.65 -15.64
CA ASN A 49 22.06 13.98 -16.94
C ASN A 49 21.07 12.80 -16.87
N PHE A 50 21.19 11.97 -15.84
CA PHE A 50 20.28 10.84 -15.63
C PHE A 50 18.85 11.30 -15.34
N ALA A 51 18.66 12.35 -14.53
CA ALA A 51 17.36 12.94 -14.25
C ALA A 51 16.70 13.49 -15.52
N GLN A 52 17.48 14.14 -16.40
CA GLN A 52 16.97 14.67 -17.66
C GLN A 52 16.54 13.54 -18.60
N SER A 53 17.35 12.48 -18.72
CA SER A 53 16.96 11.27 -19.45
C SER A 53 15.71 10.63 -18.83
N ALA A 54 15.66 10.59 -17.49
CA ALA A 54 14.54 10.06 -16.75
C ALA A 54 13.21 10.80 -17.00
N LYS A 55 13.28 12.12 -17.25
CA LYS A 55 12.13 12.97 -17.58
C LYS A 55 11.62 12.82 -19.03
N ARG A 56 12.49 12.46 -19.98
CA ARG A 56 12.14 12.38 -21.42
C ARG A 56 11.19 11.24 -21.77
N SER A 57 11.23 10.16 -21.00
CA SER A 57 10.30 9.05 -21.11
C SER A 57 9.74 8.79 -19.72
N ARG A 58 8.45 8.49 -19.57
CA ARG A 58 7.94 7.98 -18.28
C ARG A 58 7.97 6.45 -18.21
N THR A 59 8.17 5.78 -19.35
CA THR A 59 8.19 4.33 -19.44
C THR A 59 9.57 3.78 -19.10
N ARG A 60 9.61 2.52 -18.66
CA ARG A 60 10.85 1.76 -18.47
C ARG A 60 11.34 1.19 -19.78
N SER A 61 11.77 2.09 -20.67
CA SER A 61 12.35 1.74 -21.96
C SER A 61 13.76 1.13 -21.87
N GLY A 62 14.30 1.00 -20.66
CA GLY A 62 15.70 0.68 -20.42
C GLY A 62 16.60 1.92 -20.49
N TRP A 63 17.86 1.72 -20.12
CA TRP A 63 18.91 2.74 -20.16
C TRP A 63 19.19 3.25 -21.57
N ASP A 64 19.39 4.56 -21.67
CA ASP A 64 19.97 5.17 -22.87
C ASP A 64 21.48 4.82 -22.98
N PRO A 65 22.13 5.16 -24.12
CA PRO A 65 23.54 4.82 -24.31
C PRO A 65 24.51 5.44 -23.29
N VAL A 66 24.15 6.54 -22.63
CA VAL A 66 24.98 7.19 -21.60
C VAL A 66 24.84 6.45 -20.27
N MET A 67 23.61 6.17 -19.85
CA MET A 67 23.32 5.37 -18.66
C MET A 67 23.96 3.98 -18.76
N LYS A 68 23.83 3.31 -19.92
CA LYS A 68 24.45 2.01 -20.15
C LYS A 68 25.97 2.07 -20.01
N ALA A 69 26.63 3.03 -20.69
CA ALA A 69 28.07 3.23 -20.58
C ALA A 69 28.50 3.54 -19.14
N SER A 70 27.67 4.27 -18.38
CA SER A 70 27.92 4.59 -16.96
C SER A 70 27.92 3.36 -16.09
N VAL A 71 26.92 2.48 -16.25
CA VAL A 71 26.86 1.23 -15.51
C VAL A 71 28.00 0.29 -15.91
N GLU A 72 28.35 0.22 -17.20
CA GLU A 72 29.52 -0.55 -17.68
C GLU A 72 30.85 -0.02 -17.13
N ALA A 73 30.97 1.30 -16.98
CA ALA A 73 32.15 1.95 -16.41
C ALA A 73 32.27 1.79 -14.88
N GLY A 74 31.27 1.24 -14.19
CA GLY A 74 31.28 1.04 -12.74
C GLY A 74 30.74 2.22 -11.92
N VAL A 75 29.94 3.10 -12.54
CA VAL A 75 29.32 4.25 -11.83
C VAL A 75 28.48 3.79 -10.65
N PHE A 76 27.72 2.70 -10.80
CA PHE A 76 26.83 2.20 -9.74
C PHE A 76 27.60 1.83 -8.47
N GLU A 77 28.62 1.00 -8.59
CA GLU A 77 29.48 0.56 -7.49
C GLU A 77 30.24 1.73 -6.86
N THR A 78 30.69 2.67 -7.70
CA THR A 78 31.37 3.90 -7.27
C THR A 78 30.47 4.77 -6.42
N MET A 79 29.19 4.92 -6.78
CA MET A 79 28.25 5.70 -5.97
C MET A 79 28.04 5.06 -4.58
N PHE A 80 28.00 3.72 -4.48
CA PHE A 80 27.95 3.06 -3.16
C PHE A 80 29.25 3.23 -2.37
N SER A 81 30.40 3.17 -3.04
CA SER A 81 31.70 3.45 -2.44
C SER A 81 31.74 4.85 -1.82
N LEU A 82 31.27 5.87 -2.56
CA LEU A 82 31.20 7.26 -2.09
C LEU A 82 30.28 7.43 -0.87
N VAL A 83 29.12 6.75 -0.85
CA VAL A 83 28.22 6.76 0.32
C VAL A 83 28.85 6.08 1.54
N LYS A 84 29.70 5.07 1.33
CA LYS A 84 30.35 4.30 2.39
C LYS A 84 31.58 4.98 2.99
N HIS A 85 32.40 5.61 2.15
CA HIS A 85 33.75 6.08 2.50
C HIS A 85 33.82 7.57 2.85
N TYR A 86 32.72 8.15 3.34
CA TYR A 86 32.72 9.56 3.75
C TYR A 86 33.75 9.84 4.86
N HIS A 87 34.64 10.81 4.60
CA HIS A 87 35.61 11.34 5.56
C HIS A 87 35.62 12.88 5.51
N GLY A 88 34.64 13.53 6.14
CA GLY A 88 34.68 14.92 6.61
C GLY A 88 34.64 16.05 5.56
N GLY A 89 33.89 17.12 5.85
CA GLY A 89 33.83 18.35 5.05
C GLY A 89 32.50 18.60 4.32
N GLN A 90 32.17 19.88 4.08
CA GLN A 90 30.90 20.36 3.50
C GLN A 90 30.68 19.91 2.05
N ASN A 91 31.70 20.03 1.18
CA ASN A 91 31.60 19.66 -0.24
C ASN A 91 31.46 18.14 -0.46
N LEU A 92 31.94 17.33 0.48
CA LEU A 92 31.85 15.87 0.39
C LEU A 92 30.51 15.33 0.90
N GLY A 93 29.75 16.11 1.69
CA GLY A 93 28.47 15.63 2.20
C GLY A 93 27.34 15.68 1.17
N THR A 94 27.37 16.63 0.24
CA THR A 94 26.44 16.69 -0.90
C THR A 94 26.65 15.56 -1.89
N THR A 95 27.88 15.07 -2.01
CA THR A 95 28.23 13.92 -2.85
C THR A 95 27.35 12.71 -2.57
N ALA A 96 27.05 12.39 -1.31
CA ALA A 96 26.25 11.21 -0.97
C ALA A 96 24.81 11.31 -1.50
N ILE A 97 24.19 12.50 -1.44
CA ILE A 97 22.87 12.72 -2.03
C ILE A 97 22.96 12.57 -3.55
N SER A 98 23.89 13.27 -4.20
CA SER A 98 24.05 13.21 -5.66
C SER A 98 24.35 11.79 -6.16
N ALA A 99 25.17 11.03 -5.41
CA ALA A 99 25.48 9.64 -5.69
C ALA A 99 24.23 8.75 -5.62
N ILE A 100 23.37 8.99 -4.62
CA ILE A 100 22.13 8.24 -4.44
C ILE A 100 21.11 8.59 -5.50
N ASP A 101 20.96 9.88 -5.84
CA ASP A 101 20.11 10.33 -6.95
C ASP A 101 20.53 9.69 -8.28
N CYS A 102 21.84 9.55 -8.53
CA CYS A 102 22.34 8.82 -9.69
C CYS A 102 21.80 7.39 -9.74
N VAL A 103 21.92 6.64 -8.65
CA VAL A 103 21.47 5.25 -8.57
C VAL A 103 19.94 5.15 -8.66
N VAL A 104 19.20 6.06 -8.03
CA VAL A 104 17.73 6.14 -8.13
C VAL A 104 17.31 6.31 -9.59
N HIS A 105 17.95 7.24 -10.32
CA HIS A 105 17.64 7.46 -11.73
C HIS A 105 18.00 6.25 -12.61
N LEU A 106 19.13 5.59 -12.35
CA LEU A 106 19.49 4.34 -13.05
C LEU A 106 18.47 3.22 -12.79
N ALA A 107 18.09 2.98 -11.54
CA ALA A 107 17.13 1.93 -11.18
C ALA A 107 15.71 2.18 -11.70
N SER A 108 15.27 3.44 -11.67
CA SER A 108 13.94 3.82 -12.19
C SER A 108 13.84 3.67 -13.71
N LYS A 109 14.96 3.76 -14.44
CA LYS A 109 15.03 3.58 -15.90
C LYS A 109 15.39 2.19 -16.38
N ALA A 110 15.99 1.38 -15.52
CA ALA A 110 16.32 0.01 -15.84
C ALA A 110 15.07 -0.78 -16.26
N ASN A 111 15.17 -1.52 -17.36
CA ASN A 111 14.23 -2.59 -17.69
C ASN A 111 14.49 -3.82 -16.80
N ASP A 112 13.72 -4.89 -16.98
CA ASP A 112 13.78 -6.06 -16.08
C ASP A 112 15.18 -6.72 -16.04
N ASP A 113 15.81 -6.96 -17.20
CA ASP A 113 17.17 -7.52 -17.26
C ASP A 113 18.20 -6.60 -16.59
N GLN A 114 18.09 -5.29 -16.84
CA GLN A 114 18.98 -4.28 -16.24
C GLN A 114 18.82 -4.21 -14.72
N ARG A 115 17.61 -4.45 -14.18
CA ARG A 115 17.38 -4.50 -12.74
C ARG A 115 18.03 -5.71 -12.09
N LEU A 116 17.99 -6.85 -12.76
CA LEU A 116 18.70 -8.05 -12.30
C LEU A 116 20.21 -7.81 -12.28
N ASP A 117 20.77 -7.12 -13.29
CA ASP A 117 22.18 -6.70 -13.29
C ASP A 117 22.48 -5.77 -12.10
N LEU A 118 21.68 -4.71 -11.90
CA LEU A 118 21.85 -3.80 -10.77
C LEU A 118 21.69 -4.49 -9.41
N LEU A 119 20.76 -5.44 -9.28
CA LEU A 119 20.59 -6.23 -8.06
C LEU A 119 21.86 -7.03 -7.77
N SER A 120 22.40 -7.75 -8.77
CA SER A 120 23.65 -8.51 -8.62
C SER A 120 24.80 -7.62 -8.14
N ARG A 121 24.93 -6.42 -8.70
CA ARG A 121 25.93 -5.43 -8.29
C ARG A 121 25.68 -4.91 -6.87
N ALA A 122 24.43 -4.62 -6.53
CA ALA A 122 24.05 -4.16 -5.19
C ALA A 122 24.37 -5.20 -4.10
N VAL A 123 24.19 -6.49 -4.40
CA VAL A 123 24.59 -7.60 -3.53
C VAL A 123 26.11 -7.64 -3.37
N LYS A 124 26.87 -7.59 -4.47
CA LYS A 124 28.34 -7.59 -4.44
C LYS A 124 28.93 -6.45 -3.61
N CYS A 125 28.29 -5.27 -3.64
CA CYS A 125 28.70 -4.10 -2.89
C CYS A 125 28.18 -4.06 -1.43
N ASP A 126 27.44 -5.07 -0.99
CA ASP A 126 26.76 -5.08 0.32
C ASP A 126 25.92 -3.81 0.56
N ALA A 127 25.22 -3.36 -0.51
CA ALA A 127 24.51 -2.08 -0.56
C ALA A 127 23.48 -1.94 0.57
N LEU A 128 22.71 -3.00 0.84
CA LEU A 128 21.65 -2.99 1.86
C LEU A 128 22.22 -2.77 3.27
N ASN A 129 23.21 -3.57 3.68
CA ASN A 129 23.80 -3.43 5.01
C ASN A 129 24.55 -2.10 5.14
N THR A 130 25.21 -1.64 4.07
CA THR A 130 25.85 -0.32 4.03
C THR A 130 24.83 0.79 4.30
N CYS A 131 23.68 0.78 3.62
CA CYS A 131 22.66 1.80 3.84
C CYS A 131 22.03 1.69 5.24
N ILE A 132 21.79 0.49 5.77
CA ILE A 132 21.33 0.31 7.15
C ILE A 132 22.35 0.87 8.15
N HIS A 133 23.64 0.62 7.92
CA HIS A 133 24.72 1.12 8.76
C HIS A 133 24.74 2.65 8.74
N VAL A 134 24.75 3.28 7.55
CA VAL A 134 24.72 4.73 7.40
C VAL A 134 23.47 5.32 8.07
N LEU A 135 22.30 4.75 7.85
CA LEU A 135 21.05 5.19 8.49
C LEU A 135 21.16 5.16 10.03
N LYS A 136 21.87 4.16 10.57
CA LYS A 136 22.00 3.94 12.02
C LYS A 136 23.01 4.85 12.71
N VAL A 137 24.20 4.99 12.13
CA VAL A 137 25.36 5.56 12.84
C VAL A 137 25.90 6.85 12.24
N HIS A 138 25.48 7.21 11.02
CA HIS A 138 26.07 8.36 10.36
C HIS A 138 25.67 9.65 11.09
N GLU A 139 26.66 10.52 11.31
CA GLU A 139 26.45 11.74 12.06
C GLU A 139 25.51 12.68 11.28
N LEU A 140 25.70 12.89 9.98
CA LEU A 140 24.91 13.83 9.18
C LEU A 140 23.52 13.30 8.80
N CYS A 141 22.47 14.10 9.03
CA CYS A 141 21.08 13.84 8.65
C CYS A 141 20.92 13.62 7.16
N MET A 142 21.63 14.39 6.33
CA MET A 142 21.57 14.28 4.87
C MET A 142 21.97 12.90 4.36
N HIS A 143 22.96 12.26 4.99
CA HIS A 143 23.40 10.91 4.65
C HIS A 143 22.41 9.85 5.13
N ARG A 144 21.83 10.04 6.33
CA ARG A 144 20.77 9.17 6.86
C ARG A 144 19.56 9.15 5.93
N TYR A 145 19.11 10.33 5.48
CA TYR A 145 18.05 10.44 4.47
C TYR A 145 18.42 9.74 3.17
N ALA A 146 19.61 10.01 2.66
CA ALA A 146 20.05 9.45 1.39
C ALA A 146 20.07 7.91 1.50
N ALA A 147 20.61 7.36 2.59
CA ALA A 147 20.57 5.92 2.87
C ALA A 147 19.13 5.38 2.94
N GLY A 148 18.20 6.11 3.57
CA GLY A 148 16.77 5.76 3.55
C GLY A 148 16.18 5.74 2.15
N SER A 149 16.47 6.75 1.32
CA SER A 149 16.05 6.82 -0.09
C SER A 149 16.61 5.66 -0.91
N MET A 150 17.88 5.32 -0.71
CA MET A 150 18.52 4.18 -1.35
C MET A 150 17.92 2.85 -0.89
N LEU A 151 17.66 2.68 0.41
CA LEU A 151 16.98 1.48 0.94
C LEU A 151 15.64 1.28 0.26
N ARG A 152 14.88 2.36 0.06
CA ARG A 152 13.63 2.31 -0.68
C ARG A 152 13.86 1.77 -2.08
N VAL A 153 14.80 2.32 -2.85
CA VAL A 153 15.09 1.86 -4.22
C VAL A 153 15.53 0.38 -4.24
N LEU A 154 16.43 -0.02 -3.35
CA LEU A 154 16.88 -1.41 -3.24
C LEU A 154 15.69 -2.36 -3.02
N CYS A 155 14.79 -2.00 -2.10
CA CYS A 155 13.66 -2.84 -1.73
C CYS A 155 12.53 -2.80 -2.77
N THR A 156 12.18 -1.62 -3.29
CA THR A 156 10.99 -1.43 -4.13
C THR A 156 11.24 -1.52 -5.62
N GLU A 157 12.43 -1.20 -6.12
CA GLU A 157 12.74 -1.19 -7.57
C GLU A 157 13.62 -2.36 -7.98
N LEU A 158 14.61 -2.72 -7.16
CA LEU A 158 15.57 -3.79 -7.47
C LEU A 158 15.17 -5.15 -6.91
N GLY A 159 14.17 -5.22 -6.04
CA GLY A 159 13.66 -6.50 -5.51
C GLY A 159 14.64 -7.21 -4.56
N TYR A 160 15.44 -6.46 -3.79
CA TYR A 160 16.53 -6.99 -2.95
C TYR A 160 16.08 -8.10 -1.97
N VAL A 161 14.80 -8.18 -1.62
CA VAL A 161 14.26 -9.26 -0.76
C VAL A 161 14.53 -10.67 -1.31
N ALA A 162 14.66 -10.85 -2.63
CA ALA A 162 15.01 -12.14 -3.23
C ALA A 162 16.33 -12.73 -2.69
N GLU A 163 17.21 -11.87 -2.17
CA GLU A 163 18.55 -12.20 -1.66
C GLU A 163 18.56 -12.37 -0.12
N LEU A 164 17.38 -12.33 0.52
CA LEU A 164 17.24 -12.35 1.98
C LEU A 164 16.44 -13.55 2.46
N THR A 165 16.83 -14.08 3.62
CA THR A 165 16.01 -15.05 4.34
C THR A 165 14.86 -14.34 5.05
N PRO A 166 13.71 -15.01 5.30
CA PRO A 166 12.59 -14.42 6.03
C PRO A 166 12.98 -13.79 7.39
N ALA A 167 13.89 -14.45 8.12
CA ALA A 167 14.37 -13.96 9.42
C ALA A 167 15.21 -12.68 9.28
N LYS A 168 16.07 -12.59 8.25
CA LYS A 168 16.86 -11.38 7.98
C LYS A 168 15.95 -10.23 7.53
N THR A 169 15.00 -10.51 6.64
CA THR A 169 13.99 -9.54 6.21
C THR A 169 13.19 -9.00 7.40
N ALA A 170 12.74 -9.87 8.29
CA ALA A 170 12.00 -9.50 9.49
C ALA A 170 12.81 -8.59 10.44
N ALA A 171 14.10 -8.86 10.62
CA ALA A 171 14.98 -8.04 11.45
C ALA A 171 15.19 -6.63 10.86
N ILE A 172 15.29 -6.53 9.53
CA ILE A 172 15.41 -5.25 8.82
C ILE A 172 14.11 -4.47 8.90
N ILE A 173 12.96 -5.11 8.67
CA ILE A 173 11.64 -4.48 8.80
C ILE A 173 11.44 -3.90 10.20
N GLU A 174 11.77 -4.67 11.24
CA GLU A 174 11.65 -4.19 12.62
C GLU A 174 12.53 -2.96 12.87
N TYR A 175 13.78 -2.99 12.39
CA TYR A 175 14.69 -1.85 12.49
C TYR A 175 14.12 -0.60 11.78
N LEU A 176 13.65 -0.76 10.55
CA LEU A 176 13.08 0.35 9.76
C LEU A 176 11.81 0.91 10.40
N CYS A 177 10.95 0.07 10.96
CA CYS A 177 9.75 0.52 11.66
C CYS A 177 10.09 1.27 12.96
N ARG A 178 11.11 0.82 13.71
CA ARG A 178 11.60 1.56 14.89
C ARG A 178 12.16 2.92 14.47
N HIS A 179 12.98 2.96 13.42
CA HIS A 179 13.51 4.23 12.93
C HIS A 179 12.41 5.18 12.44
N ALA A 180 11.36 4.65 11.80
CA ALA A 180 10.18 5.43 11.43
C ALA A 180 9.39 5.96 12.65
N LEU A 181 9.62 5.43 13.86
CA LEU A 181 9.03 5.87 15.12
C LEU A 181 10.00 6.68 16.00
N ASP A 182 11.24 6.90 15.57
CA ASP A 182 12.23 7.67 16.33
C ASP A 182 11.77 9.11 16.57
N GLU A 183 12.42 9.78 17.51
CA GLU A 183 12.13 11.18 17.85
C GLU A 183 12.77 12.16 16.86
N THR A 184 12.03 13.23 16.55
CA THR A 184 12.42 14.27 15.59
C THR A 184 13.59 15.14 16.09
N GLU A 185 13.86 15.12 17.40
CA GLU A 185 14.78 16.04 18.08
C GLU A 185 16.21 15.94 17.54
N SER A 186 16.68 14.72 17.21
CA SER A 186 18.04 14.53 16.71
C SER A 186 18.32 15.21 15.38
N TYR A 187 17.29 15.40 14.53
CA TYR A 187 17.42 16.17 13.29
C TYR A 187 17.40 17.65 13.60
N SER A 188 16.42 18.12 14.37
CA SER A 188 16.29 19.53 14.76
C SER A 188 17.60 20.08 15.38
N ILE A 189 18.12 19.41 16.41
CA ILE A 189 19.37 19.79 17.09
C ILE A 189 20.54 19.90 16.11
N GLN A 190 20.63 18.99 15.15
CA GLN A 190 21.74 18.98 14.22
C GLN A 190 21.64 20.10 13.18
N PHE A 191 20.45 20.42 12.70
CA PHE A 191 20.28 21.51 11.76
C PHE A 191 20.42 22.89 12.43
N ALA A 192 20.20 22.97 13.74
CA ALA A 192 20.51 24.14 14.56
C ALA A 192 22.02 24.33 14.83
N ASP A 193 22.85 23.30 14.64
CA ASP A 193 24.31 23.40 14.80
C ASP A 193 24.90 24.23 13.64
N PRO A 194 25.55 25.38 13.91
CA PRO A 194 26.10 26.25 12.86
C PRO A 194 27.09 25.54 11.94
N ASP A 195 27.83 24.55 12.44
CA ASP A 195 28.81 23.78 11.66
C ASP A 195 28.15 22.76 10.71
N LYS A 196 26.84 22.53 10.88
CA LYS A 196 26.04 21.54 10.13
C LYS A 196 24.79 22.14 9.49
N ALA A 197 24.45 23.40 9.77
CA ALA A 197 23.31 24.13 9.22
C ALA A 197 23.38 24.26 7.69
N TRP A 198 24.58 24.20 7.11
CA TRP A 198 24.79 24.16 5.67
C TRP A 198 24.05 23.00 4.97
N GLN A 199 23.70 21.92 5.70
CA GLN A 199 22.87 20.84 5.18
C GLN A 199 21.51 21.37 4.67
N ALA A 200 20.91 22.34 5.37
CA ALA A 200 19.62 22.91 4.98
C ALA A 200 19.73 23.62 3.62
N TYR A 201 20.75 24.45 3.41
CA TYR A 201 20.98 25.14 2.15
C TYR A 201 20.97 24.19 0.95
N ARG A 202 21.67 23.07 1.07
CA ARG A 202 21.83 22.10 -0.02
C ARG A 202 20.54 21.34 -0.32
N ILE A 203 19.63 21.25 0.65
CA ILE A 203 18.35 20.56 0.49
C ILE A 203 17.25 21.53 0.02
N THR A 204 17.20 22.75 0.56
CA THR A 204 16.13 23.73 0.28
C THR A 204 16.39 24.57 -0.95
N THR A 205 17.63 24.58 -1.46
CA THR A 205 18.13 25.52 -2.48
C THR A 205 18.10 27.00 -2.04
N ASN A 206 17.76 27.29 -0.76
CA ASN A 206 17.72 28.64 -0.20
C ASN A 206 19.02 28.94 0.57
N ALA A 207 19.88 29.80 0.00
CA ALA A 207 21.21 30.13 0.54
C ALA A 207 21.21 30.99 1.81
N ALA A 208 20.05 31.49 2.22
CA ALA A 208 19.94 32.52 3.26
C ALA A 208 19.29 32.05 4.57
N SER A 209 19.21 30.74 4.83
CA SER A 209 18.54 30.24 6.04
C SER A 209 19.38 30.39 7.30
N THR A 210 18.77 30.91 8.38
CA THR A 210 19.41 30.92 9.71
C THR A 210 19.44 29.50 10.31
N PRO A 211 20.27 29.21 11.33
CA PRO A 211 20.26 27.92 12.01
C PRO A 211 18.89 27.52 12.57
N GLU A 212 18.10 28.50 13.04
CA GLU A 212 16.72 28.27 13.50
C GLU A 212 15.82 27.83 12.34
N GLU A 213 15.84 28.54 11.22
CA GLU A 213 15.06 28.14 10.03
C GLU A 213 15.49 26.76 9.50
N ALA A 214 16.80 26.47 9.56
CA ALA A 214 17.36 25.17 9.21
C ALA A 214 16.85 24.07 10.16
N SER A 215 16.79 24.35 11.46
CA SER A 215 16.27 23.46 12.51
C SER A 215 14.83 23.05 12.22
N ASP A 216 13.97 24.03 11.93
CA ASP A 216 12.55 23.81 11.63
C ASP A 216 12.38 23.00 10.33
N TYR A 217 13.17 23.32 9.30
CA TYR A 217 13.16 22.54 8.05
C TYR A 217 13.68 21.11 8.25
N GLY A 218 14.65 20.91 9.15
CA GLY A 218 15.22 19.61 9.47
C GLY A 218 14.18 18.56 9.89
N LEU A 219 13.09 19.01 10.52
CA LEU A 219 11.95 18.15 10.88
C LEU A 219 11.28 17.56 9.64
N ARG A 220 11.04 18.36 8.60
CA ARG A 220 10.47 17.89 7.33
C ARG A 220 11.32 16.82 6.68
N PHE A 221 12.63 16.99 6.75
CA PHE A 221 13.58 16.04 6.19
C PHE A 221 13.64 14.72 6.99
N PHE A 222 13.45 14.79 8.30
CA PHE A 222 13.22 13.61 9.11
C PHE A 222 11.98 12.84 8.63
N GLY A 223 10.84 13.51 8.41
CA GLY A 223 9.63 12.84 7.91
C GLY A 223 9.79 12.19 6.53
N LEU A 224 10.57 12.80 5.63
CA LEU A 224 10.93 12.17 4.36
C LEU A 224 11.76 10.89 4.56
N THR A 225 12.66 10.89 5.54
CA THR A 225 13.46 9.70 5.91
C THR A 225 12.57 8.60 6.49
N GLN A 226 11.65 8.95 7.38
CA GLN A 226 10.68 8.02 7.96
C GLN A 226 9.80 7.39 6.86
N GLU A 227 9.28 8.20 5.93
CA GLU A 227 8.46 7.71 4.83
C GLU A 227 9.25 6.76 3.91
N ASN A 228 10.51 7.06 3.62
CA ASN A 228 11.38 6.15 2.86
C ASN A 228 11.61 4.82 3.59
N CYS A 229 11.71 4.82 4.92
CA CYS A 229 11.81 3.58 5.70
C CYS A 229 10.55 2.73 5.58
N VAL A 230 9.36 3.34 5.69
CA VAL A 230 8.10 2.59 5.56
C VAL A 230 7.87 2.10 4.13
N TRP A 231 8.28 2.85 3.11
CA TRP A 231 8.29 2.35 1.73
C TRP A 231 9.26 1.17 1.53
N SER A 232 10.41 1.19 2.21
CA SER A 232 11.36 0.08 2.18
C SER A 232 10.72 -1.18 2.79
N VAL A 233 9.99 -1.04 3.90
CA VAL A 233 9.22 -2.15 4.49
C VAL A 233 8.19 -2.70 3.52
N HIS A 234 7.47 -1.82 2.81
CA HIS A 234 6.52 -2.23 1.76
C HIS A 234 7.21 -3.06 0.67
N GLY A 235 8.33 -2.58 0.12
CA GLY A 235 9.09 -3.30 -0.91
C GLY A 235 9.68 -4.65 -0.45
N LEU A 236 10.04 -4.75 0.83
CA LEU A 236 10.54 -6.00 1.43
C LEU A 236 9.44 -7.05 1.63
N LEU A 237 8.18 -6.66 1.82
CA LEU A 237 7.07 -7.60 2.04
C LEU A 237 6.35 -7.97 0.74
N PHE A 238 6.28 -7.02 -0.21
CA PHE A 238 5.46 -7.15 -1.42
C PHE A 238 6.29 -6.90 -2.69
N PRO A 239 7.36 -7.68 -2.92
CA PRO A 239 8.12 -7.59 -4.16
C PRO A 239 7.27 -8.06 -5.36
N TRP A 240 7.84 -7.86 -6.55
CA TRP A 240 7.38 -8.51 -7.77
C TRP A 240 8.43 -9.50 -8.26
N PRO A 241 8.06 -10.75 -8.64
CA PRO A 241 6.73 -11.36 -8.52
C PRO A 241 6.20 -11.46 -7.08
N VAL A 242 4.87 -11.52 -6.92
CA VAL A 242 4.24 -11.59 -5.60
C VAL A 242 4.61 -12.91 -4.92
N PRO A 243 5.18 -12.89 -3.69
CA PRO A 243 5.56 -14.10 -3.00
C PRO A 243 4.32 -14.85 -2.47
N PRO A 244 4.43 -16.18 -2.23
CA PRO A 244 3.36 -16.94 -1.59
C PRO A 244 3.09 -16.43 -0.17
N ARG A 245 1.87 -16.60 0.33
CA ARG A 245 1.47 -16.13 1.68
C ARG A 245 2.27 -16.80 2.79
N SER A 246 2.79 -18.01 2.56
CA SER A 246 3.72 -18.68 3.49
C SER A 246 4.99 -17.88 3.75
N HIS A 247 5.54 -17.22 2.73
CA HIS A 247 6.74 -16.39 2.87
C HIS A 247 6.48 -15.17 3.76
N VAL A 248 5.35 -14.48 3.55
CA VAL A 248 4.93 -13.35 4.40
C VAL A 248 4.71 -13.81 5.83
N PHE A 249 4.04 -14.96 6.02
CA PHE A 249 3.87 -15.55 7.33
C PHE A 249 5.22 -15.85 8.01
N ASP A 250 6.20 -16.39 7.30
CA ASP A 250 7.53 -16.70 7.86
C ASP A 250 8.27 -15.44 8.31
N ILE A 251 8.17 -14.34 7.56
CA ILE A 251 8.71 -13.03 7.95
C ILE A 251 8.05 -12.55 9.25
N VAL A 252 6.71 -12.49 9.26
CA VAL A 252 5.96 -11.98 10.43
C VAL A 252 6.19 -12.86 11.65
N ARG A 253 6.16 -14.19 11.50
CA ARG A 253 6.43 -15.16 12.56
C ARG A 253 7.83 -14.99 13.16
N SER A 254 8.81 -14.62 12.35
CA SER A 254 10.20 -14.42 12.81
C SER A 254 10.34 -13.20 13.75
N ARG A 255 9.58 -12.12 13.51
CA ARG A 255 9.55 -10.93 14.39
C ARG A 255 8.12 -10.34 14.49
N PRO A 256 7.20 -10.94 15.28
CA PRO A 256 5.80 -10.47 15.32
C PRO A 256 5.63 -9.05 15.87
N ALA A 257 6.65 -8.51 16.56
CA ALA A 257 6.68 -7.13 17.04
C ALA A 257 6.55 -6.09 15.92
N MET A 258 6.89 -6.42 14.67
CA MET A 258 6.68 -5.51 13.54
C MET A 258 5.21 -5.11 13.37
N LEU A 259 4.26 -5.99 13.73
CA LEU A 259 2.83 -5.68 13.66
C LEU A 259 2.44 -4.56 14.63
N ASP A 260 3.04 -4.54 15.83
CA ASP A 260 2.84 -3.45 16.80
C ASP A 260 3.40 -2.14 16.26
N LEU A 261 4.62 -2.18 15.73
CA LEU A 261 5.30 -1.00 15.22
C LEU A 261 4.52 -0.41 14.02
N LEU A 262 4.00 -1.24 13.12
CA LEU A 262 3.16 -0.78 12.01
C LEU A 262 1.85 -0.16 12.50
N LEU A 263 1.21 -0.74 13.52
CA LEU A 263 0.04 -0.12 14.15
C LEU A 263 0.39 1.21 14.82
N ASP A 264 1.56 1.30 15.47
CA ASP A 264 2.04 2.53 16.09
C ASP A 264 2.28 3.64 15.04
N ILE A 265 2.90 3.30 13.91
CA ILE A 265 3.08 4.22 12.78
C ILE A 265 1.71 4.65 12.22
N ALA A 266 0.77 3.72 12.01
CA ALA A 266 -0.56 4.00 11.50
C ALA A 266 -1.39 4.95 12.38
N MET A 267 -1.08 5.02 13.68
CA MET A 267 -1.74 5.88 14.66
C MET A 267 -1.15 7.28 14.78
N LEU A 268 0.05 7.53 14.24
CA LEU A 268 0.71 8.82 14.39
C LEU A 268 -0.17 9.96 13.89
N PRO A 269 -0.25 11.10 14.61
CA PRO A 269 -0.92 12.28 14.09
C PRO A 269 -0.21 12.76 12.82
N ARG A 270 -0.92 13.54 12.00
CA ARG A 270 -0.30 14.21 10.86
C ARG A 270 0.70 15.25 11.36
N PRO A 271 1.97 15.19 10.95
CA PRO A 271 2.98 16.14 11.41
C PRO A 271 2.71 17.52 10.80
N HIS A 272 2.74 18.56 11.63
CA HIS A 272 2.45 19.93 11.17
C HIS A 272 3.51 20.47 10.20
N TRP A 273 4.74 19.99 10.34
CA TRP A 273 5.91 20.34 9.52
C TRP A 273 6.00 19.53 8.19
N TYR A 274 5.26 18.42 8.07
CA TYR A 274 5.17 17.61 6.84
C TYR A 274 3.74 17.04 6.64
N PRO A 275 2.73 17.92 6.51
CA PRO A 275 1.33 17.50 6.53
C PRO A 275 0.94 16.63 5.34
N GLU A 276 1.68 16.64 4.24
CA GLU A 276 1.43 15.75 3.10
C GLU A 276 2.03 14.34 3.26
N SER A 277 2.66 14.02 4.39
CA SER A 277 3.16 12.67 4.67
C SER A 277 2.05 11.63 4.52
N ILE A 278 2.43 10.47 3.96
CA ILE A 278 1.54 9.32 3.77
C ILE A 278 2.00 8.09 4.57
N MET A 279 2.94 8.27 5.49
CA MET A 279 3.56 7.17 6.25
C MET A 279 2.52 6.32 6.99
N GLN A 280 1.55 6.97 7.64
CA GLN A 280 0.51 6.29 8.42
C GLN A 280 -0.36 5.39 7.52
N GLN A 281 -0.65 5.87 6.31
CA GLN A 281 -1.44 5.19 5.31
C GLN A 281 -0.69 4.00 4.74
N ILE A 282 0.61 4.14 4.44
CA ILE A 282 1.45 3.03 3.96
C ILE A 282 1.54 1.94 5.04
N ALA A 283 1.68 2.30 6.31
CA ALA A 283 1.70 1.31 7.40
C ALA A 283 0.38 0.50 7.49
N GLY A 284 -0.78 1.17 7.36
CA GLY A 284 -2.06 0.49 7.26
C GLY A 284 -2.20 -0.38 6.01
N GLU A 285 -1.74 0.12 4.86
CA GLU A 285 -1.68 -0.61 3.59
C GLU A 285 -0.84 -1.90 3.72
N ILE A 286 0.32 -1.82 4.38
CA ILE A 286 1.18 -2.97 4.63
C ILE A 286 0.43 -4.04 5.44
N ILE A 287 -0.25 -3.66 6.52
CA ILE A 287 -1.04 -4.61 7.34
C ILE A 287 -2.17 -5.21 6.52
N ALA A 288 -2.91 -4.39 5.76
CA ALA A 288 -4.00 -4.87 4.92
C ALA A 288 -3.51 -5.85 3.83
N GLN A 289 -2.34 -5.60 3.23
CA GLN A 289 -1.74 -6.50 2.23
C GLN A 289 -1.24 -7.80 2.83
N MET A 290 -0.64 -7.79 4.04
CA MET A 290 -0.29 -9.03 4.76
C MET A 290 -1.54 -9.89 5.01
N LEU A 291 -2.68 -9.25 5.23
CA LEU A 291 -3.97 -9.87 5.54
C LEU A 291 -4.89 -10.05 4.33
N GLN A 292 -4.37 -9.87 3.12
CA GLN A 292 -5.19 -9.95 1.93
C GLN A 292 -5.47 -11.41 1.55
N LEU A 293 -6.76 -11.72 1.41
CA LEU A 293 -7.24 -13.03 1.03
C LEU A 293 -6.84 -13.38 -0.41
N PRO A 294 -6.45 -14.64 -0.72
CA PRO A 294 -6.08 -15.05 -2.06
C PRO A 294 -7.19 -14.76 -3.08
N LEU A 295 -6.83 -14.43 -4.31
CA LEU A 295 -7.78 -13.92 -5.31
C LEU A 295 -8.95 -14.88 -5.57
N GLY A 296 -8.68 -16.19 -5.63
CA GLY A 296 -9.72 -17.21 -5.82
C GLY A 296 -10.71 -17.35 -4.66
N THR A 297 -10.46 -16.72 -3.51
CA THR A 297 -11.38 -16.85 -2.37
C THR A 297 -12.52 -15.83 -2.42
N VAL A 298 -13.72 -16.35 -2.16
CA VAL A 298 -14.94 -15.58 -1.89
C VAL A 298 -15.43 -15.99 -0.51
N PRO A 299 -15.17 -15.19 0.53
CA PRO A 299 -15.57 -15.56 1.87
C PRO A 299 -17.05 -15.88 2.05
N GLY A 300 -17.33 -16.93 2.82
CA GLY A 300 -18.69 -17.42 3.09
C GLY A 300 -19.24 -18.35 2.02
N LEU A 301 -18.43 -18.74 1.04
CA LEU A 301 -18.79 -19.73 0.02
C LEU A 301 -17.80 -20.89 0.06
N GLU A 302 -18.32 -22.11 0.20
CA GLU A 302 -17.54 -23.31 -0.05
C GLU A 302 -17.48 -23.54 -1.56
N ILE A 303 -16.29 -23.75 -2.12
CA ILE A 303 -16.13 -23.91 -3.56
C ILE A 303 -15.69 -25.36 -3.85
N PRO A 304 -16.44 -26.12 -4.67
CA PRO A 304 -16.15 -27.53 -4.92
C PRO A 304 -15.01 -27.71 -5.93
N LEU A 305 -13.78 -27.38 -5.54
CA LEU A 305 -12.58 -27.49 -6.39
C LEU A 305 -12.03 -28.92 -6.40
N ASP A 306 -11.19 -29.22 -7.40
CA ASP A 306 -10.34 -30.41 -7.33
C ASP A 306 -9.41 -30.36 -6.10
N LEU A 307 -8.90 -31.53 -5.70
CA LEU A 307 -8.15 -31.67 -4.46
C LEU A 307 -6.87 -30.82 -4.42
N GLU A 308 -6.20 -30.65 -5.56
CA GLU A 308 -4.93 -29.93 -5.64
C GLU A 308 -5.13 -28.42 -5.57
N MET A 309 -6.04 -27.88 -6.39
CA MET A 309 -6.41 -26.46 -6.36
C MET A 309 -6.99 -26.07 -5.01
N LYS A 310 -7.85 -26.93 -4.42
CA LYS A 310 -8.38 -26.72 -3.07
C LYS A 310 -7.26 -26.66 -2.04
N ALA A 311 -6.32 -27.61 -2.07
CA ALA A 311 -5.21 -27.65 -1.12
C ALA A 311 -4.30 -26.41 -1.27
N ALA A 312 -3.99 -25.97 -2.49
CA ALA A 312 -3.18 -24.79 -2.73
C ALA A 312 -3.87 -23.51 -2.21
N LEU A 313 -5.16 -23.32 -2.51
CA LEU A 313 -5.93 -22.16 -2.08
C LEU A 313 -6.11 -22.12 -0.55
N GLU A 314 -6.43 -23.27 0.04
CA GLU A 314 -6.56 -23.43 1.49
C GLU A 314 -5.22 -23.16 2.18
N ASN A 315 -4.11 -23.65 1.64
CA ASN A 315 -2.78 -23.37 2.18
C ASN A 315 -2.49 -21.87 2.21
N GLU A 316 -2.73 -21.15 1.11
CA GLU A 316 -2.54 -19.69 1.07
C GLU A 316 -3.47 -18.96 2.05
N TRP A 317 -4.73 -19.39 2.15
CA TRP A 317 -5.71 -18.86 3.11
C TRP A 317 -5.28 -19.05 4.56
N GLN A 318 -4.82 -20.26 4.92
CA GLN A 318 -4.39 -20.58 6.28
C GLN A 318 -3.22 -19.70 6.73
N HIS A 319 -2.27 -19.41 5.84
CA HIS A 319 -1.17 -18.50 6.17
C HIS A 319 -1.66 -17.07 6.46
N VAL A 320 -2.68 -16.58 5.74
CA VAL A 320 -3.31 -15.29 6.04
C VAL A 320 -3.99 -15.30 7.42
N VAL A 321 -4.73 -16.37 7.73
CA VAL A 321 -5.37 -16.55 9.06
C VAL A 321 -4.33 -16.64 10.17
N LEU A 322 -3.19 -17.29 9.94
CA LEU A 322 -2.09 -17.35 10.90
C LEU A 322 -1.48 -15.97 11.16
N VAL A 323 -1.30 -15.13 10.14
CA VAL A 323 -0.87 -13.73 10.32
C VAL A 323 -1.92 -12.92 11.09
N ALA A 324 -3.21 -13.09 10.80
CA ALA A 324 -4.30 -12.45 11.54
C ALA A 324 -4.28 -12.84 13.03
N ASN A 325 -4.05 -14.12 13.33
CA ASN A 325 -3.90 -14.62 14.70
C ASN A 325 -2.67 -14.02 15.40
N LEU A 326 -1.55 -13.82 14.69
CA LEU A 326 -0.38 -13.15 15.24
C LEU A 326 -0.67 -11.68 15.58
N LEU A 327 -1.44 -10.98 14.73
CA LEU A 327 -1.89 -9.60 14.98
C LEU A 327 -2.76 -9.51 16.24
N MET A 328 -3.76 -10.39 16.37
CA MET A 328 -4.67 -10.37 17.52
C MET A 328 -4.01 -10.79 18.85
N LYS A 329 -2.88 -11.51 18.79
CA LYS A 329 -2.05 -11.82 19.96
C LYS A 329 -1.18 -10.65 20.41
N ARG A 330 -1.05 -9.59 19.61
CA ARG A 330 -0.28 -8.41 19.98
C ARG A 330 -1.01 -7.58 21.05
N PRO A 331 -0.29 -7.00 22.02
CA PRO A 331 -0.89 -6.15 23.03
C PRO A 331 -1.55 -4.94 22.39
N GLU A 332 -2.74 -4.59 22.86
CA GLU A 332 -3.47 -3.39 22.42
C GLU A 332 -3.78 -3.30 20.92
N TRP A 333 -3.70 -4.40 20.15
CA TRP A 333 -3.96 -4.38 18.69
C TRP A 333 -5.28 -3.68 18.34
N LEU A 334 -6.35 -3.96 19.11
CA LEU A 334 -7.67 -3.41 18.89
C LEU A 334 -7.75 -1.93 19.29
N PRO A 335 -7.35 -1.50 20.51
CA PRO A 335 -7.21 -0.08 20.83
C PRO A 335 -6.42 0.72 19.80
N LYS A 336 -5.32 0.16 19.29
CA LYS A 336 -4.49 0.81 18.28
C LYS A 336 -5.24 0.97 16.95
N LEU A 337 -5.87 -0.09 16.46
CA LEU A 337 -6.72 -0.06 15.26
C LEU A 337 -7.86 0.96 15.37
N LEU A 338 -8.57 0.98 16.50
CA LEU A 338 -9.65 1.95 16.78
C LEU A 338 -9.13 3.38 16.86
N LYS A 339 -7.93 3.60 17.42
CA LYS A 339 -7.30 4.92 17.48
C LYS A 339 -6.90 5.41 16.09
N SER A 340 -6.39 4.55 15.21
CA SER A 340 -6.13 4.89 13.80
C SER A 340 -7.40 5.33 13.09
N TRP A 341 -8.51 4.62 13.27
CA TRP A 341 -9.81 5.05 12.71
C TRP A 341 -10.26 6.41 13.26
N LYS A 342 -10.21 6.57 14.59
CA LYS A 342 -10.63 7.80 15.27
C LYS A 342 -9.79 9.01 14.86
N ARG A 343 -8.51 8.82 14.52
CA ARG A 343 -7.66 9.86 13.95
C ARG A 343 -8.22 10.38 12.63
N LEU A 344 -8.60 9.48 11.72
CA LEU A 344 -9.20 9.86 10.42
C LEU A 344 -10.51 10.63 10.61
N ASP A 345 -11.33 10.25 11.59
CA ASP A 345 -12.58 10.96 11.91
C ASP A 345 -12.36 12.35 12.55
N ARG A 346 -11.17 12.63 13.08
CA ARG A 346 -10.86 13.90 13.74
C ARG A 346 -10.20 14.92 12.82
N GLU A 347 -9.48 14.47 11.79
CA GLU A 347 -8.85 15.38 10.83
C GLU A 347 -9.89 16.03 9.92
N ARG A 348 -10.06 17.34 10.00
CA ARG A 348 -10.95 18.13 9.12
C ARG A 348 -10.21 18.69 7.92
N VAL A 349 -10.95 19.03 6.86
CA VAL A 349 -10.35 19.61 5.65
C VAL A 349 -9.73 20.96 5.96
N ALA A 350 -10.45 21.80 6.71
CA ALA A 350 -9.97 23.11 7.13
C ALA A 350 -8.64 23.03 7.89
N ASP A 351 -8.53 22.09 8.85
CA ASP A 351 -7.31 21.90 9.63
C ASP A 351 -6.15 21.43 8.74
N THR A 352 -6.40 20.49 7.84
CA THR A 352 -5.38 19.97 6.91
C THR A 352 -4.89 21.05 5.95
N ARG A 353 -5.81 21.85 5.40
CA ARG A 353 -5.45 22.99 4.54
C ARG A 353 -4.64 24.02 5.32
N TYR A 354 -5.06 24.34 6.54
CA TYR A 354 -4.34 25.27 7.39
C TYR A 354 -2.89 24.80 7.58
N LEU A 355 -2.68 23.53 7.92
CA LEU A 355 -1.34 22.95 8.06
C LEU A 355 -0.53 23.05 6.75
N LEU A 356 -1.12 22.74 5.59
CA LEU A 356 -0.45 22.87 4.30
C LEU A 356 -0.01 24.32 4.02
N HIS A 357 -0.83 25.31 4.37
CA HIS A 357 -0.47 26.72 4.23
C HIS A 357 0.60 27.17 5.22
N GLN A 358 0.73 26.51 6.39
CA GLN A 358 1.77 26.82 7.36
C GLN A 358 3.15 26.25 7.00
N VAL A 359 3.24 25.28 6.08
CA VAL A 359 4.53 24.65 5.71
C VAL A 359 5.60 25.65 5.32
N ARG A 360 5.25 26.67 4.53
CA ARG A 360 6.20 27.70 4.09
C ARG A 360 6.49 28.76 5.17
N PRO A 361 5.49 29.43 5.75
CA PRO A 361 5.73 30.52 6.70
C PRO A 361 6.23 30.08 8.08
N GLU A 362 5.84 28.88 8.56
CA GLU A 362 6.26 28.39 9.89
C GLU A 362 7.42 27.40 9.82
N TRP A 363 7.53 26.62 8.74
CA TRP A 363 8.48 25.50 8.66
C TRP A 363 9.51 25.65 7.53
N HIS A 364 9.55 26.82 6.89
CA HIS A 364 10.48 27.18 5.81
C HIS A 364 10.50 26.17 4.65
N GLY A 365 9.43 25.38 4.52
CA GLY A 365 9.29 24.33 3.53
C GLY A 365 8.91 24.86 2.15
N LEU A 366 9.05 24.00 1.15
CA LEU A 366 8.43 24.26 -0.16
C LEU A 366 6.92 24.19 0.00
N GLU A 367 6.23 25.23 -0.46
CA GLU A 367 4.77 25.30 -0.44
C GLU A 367 4.19 24.11 -1.20
N PRO A 368 3.41 23.24 -0.53
CA PRO A 368 2.81 22.09 -1.18
C PRO A 368 1.83 22.56 -2.26
N PRO A 369 1.84 21.97 -3.47
CA PRO A 369 0.91 22.39 -4.50
C PRO A 369 -0.53 21.97 -4.13
N PRO A 370 -1.58 22.68 -4.59
CA PRO A 370 -2.96 22.46 -4.14
C PRO A 370 -3.47 21.02 -4.28
N GLU A 371 -2.97 20.28 -5.28
CA GLU A 371 -3.33 18.88 -5.54
C GLU A 371 -2.92 17.94 -4.38
N LYS A 372 -2.01 18.39 -3.49
CA LYS A 372 -1.64 17.63 -2.29
C LYS A 372 -2.81 17.44 -1.33
N LEU A 373 -3.72 18.40 -1.24
CA LEU A 373 -4.91 18.24 -0.39
C LEU A 373 -5.78 17.09 -0.90
N THR A 374 -6.05 17.05 -2.20
CA THR A 374 -6.74 15.91 -2.84
C THR A 374 -6.02 14.59 -2.59
N ALA A 375 -4.71 14.55 -2.82
CA ALA A 375 -3.92 13.34 -2.58
C ALA A 375 -3.98 12.88 -1.11
N ILE A 376 -3.99 13.80 -0.14
CA ILE A 376 -4.13 13.46 1.29
C ILE A 376 -5.47 12.76 1.53
N TYR A 377 -6.56 13.28 0.98
CA TYR A 377 -7.91 12.74 1.19
C TYR A 377 -8.14 11.43 0.44
N ASP A 378 -7.56 11.26 -0.75
CA ASP A 378 -7.52 9.95 -1.42
C ASP A 378 -6.81 8.91 -0.54
N ARG A 379 -5.66 9.28 0.05
CA ARG A 379 -4.89 8.40 0.95
C ARG A 379 -5.62 8.14 2.27
N ARG A 380 -6.37 9.11 2.80
CA ARG A 380 -7.23 8.89 3.97
C ARG A 380 -8.35 7.90 3.68
N GLY A 381 -9.01 8.02 2.53
CA GLY A 381 -9.99 7.03 2.09
C GLY A 381 -9.38 5.64 1.96
N GLN A 382 -8.21 5.55 1.31
CA GLN A 382 -7.41 4.32 1.19
C GLN A 382 -7.18 3.68 2.56
N MET A 383 -6.75 4.47 3.55
CA MET A 383 -6.57 3.98 4.93
C MET A 383 -7.87 3.46 5.56
N ARG A 384 -9.03 4.08 5.29
CA ARG A 384 -10.32 3.55 5.75
C ARG A 384 -10.61 2.19 5.14
N VAL A 385 -10.36 2.03 3.84
CA VAL A 385 -10.52 0.75 3.16
C VAL A 385 -9.57 -0.29 3.76
N ASP A 386 -8.30 0.06 3.98
CA ASP A 386 -7.31 -0.85 4.55
C ASP A 386 -7.72 -1.31 5.96
N LEU A 387 -8.16 -0.40 6.82
CA LEU A 387 -8.67 -0.73 8.16
C LEU A 387 -9.91 -1.65 8.12
N LEU A 388 -10.85 -1.40 7.19
CA LEU A 388 -12.03 -2.26 7.02
C LEU A 388 -11.66 -3.64 6.48
N SER A 389 -10.73 -3.72 5.51
CA SER A 389 -10.20 -4.97 4.98
C SER A 389 -9.51 -5.79 6.08
N ILE A 390 -8.73 -5.15 6.95
CA ILE A 390 -8.15 -5.80 8.14
C ILE A 390 -9.26 -6.39 9.00
N ILE A 391 -10.29 -5.61 9.35
CA ILE A 391 -11.42 -6.10 10.15
C ILE A 391 -12.10 -7.30 9.50
N VAL A 392 -12.37 -7.24 8.19
CA VAL A 392 -12.95 -8.36 7.42
C VAL A 392 -12.09 -9.61 7.59
N THR A 393 -10.77 -9.52 7.36
CA THR A 393 -9.88 -10.67 7.49
C THR A 393 -9.83 -11.23 8.92
N LEU A 394 -9.84 -10.36 9.93
CA LEU A 394 -9.86 -10.79 11.33
C LEU A 394 -11.10 -11.63 11.68
N THR A 395 -12.21 -11.48 10.95
CA THR A 395 -13.42 -12.33 11.14
C THR A 395 -13.26 -13.77 10.63
N PHE A 396 -12.13 -14.13 10.01
CA PHE A 396 -11.79 -15.52 9.68
C PHE A 396 -10.80 -16.14 10.66
N ALA A 397 -10.30 -15.33 11.60
CA ALA A 397 -9.40 -15.75 12.64
C ALA A 397 -10.15 -15.92 13.97
N ASP A 398 -9.44 -16.31 15.03
CA ASP A 398 -10.03 -16.55 16.36
C ASP A 398 -10.28 -15.24 17.13
N ILE A 399 -11.09 -14.35 16.55
CA ILE A 399 -11.47 -13.07 17.15
C ILE A 399 -12.48 -13.28 18.28
N ARG A 400 -12.30 -12.61 19.42
CA ARG A 400 -13.17 -12.74 20.60
C ARG A 400 -14.47 -11.95 20.42
N ASP A 401 -15.54 -12.40 21.08
CA ASP A 401 -16.84 -11.73 21.01
C ASP A 401 -16.80 -10.27 21.51
N VAL A 402 -16.02 -10.01 22.55
CA VAL A 402 -15.82 -8.64 23.07
C VAL A 402 -15.14 -7.72 22.05
N ASP A 403 -14.25 -8.27 21.22
CA ASP A 403 -13.58 -7.51 20.17
C ASP A 403 -14.54 -7.26 18.99
N LEU A 404 -15.37 -8.26 18.64
CA LEU A 404 -16.44 -8.12 17.65
C LEU A 404 -17.43 -7.01 18.02
N ILE A 405 -17.92 -7.02 19.27
CA ILE A 405 -18.83 -5.97 19.78
C ILE A 405 -18.14 -4.60 19.79
N SER A 406 -16.83 -4.56 20.05
CA SER A 406 -16.07 -3.32 20.05
C SER A 406 -15.91 -2.70 18.66
N LEU A 407 -15.87 -3.53 17.62
CA LEU A 407 -15.79 -3.10 16.22
C LEU A 407 -17.15 -2.75 15.61
N LEU A 408 -18.25 -3.23 16.20
CA LEU A 408 -19.60 -3.13 15.65
C LEU A 408 -20.02 -1.70 15.31
N ARG A 409 -19.77 -0.73 16.20
CA ARG A 409 -20.14 0.67 15.95
C ARG A 409 -19.37 1.27 14.79
N LEU A 410 -18.07 0.97 14.69
CA LEU A 410 -17.20 1.47 13.63
C LEU A 410 -17.70 0.99 12.27
N THR A 411 -17.93 -0.32 12.11
CA THR A 411 -18.37 -0.90 10.83
C THR A 411 -19.80 -0.48 10.47
N TYR A 412 -20.68 -0.30 11.46
CA TYR A 412 -22.03 0.21 11.25
C TYR A 412 -22.02 1.67 10.75
N GLU A 413 -21.31 2.56 11.44
CA GLU A 413 -21.22 3.96 11.02
C GLU A 413 -20.55 4.11 9.65
N ALA A 414 -19.51 3.31 9.37
CA ALA A 414 -18.87 3.28 8.05
C ALA A 414 -19.85 2.83 6.95
N THR A 415 -20.70 1.83 7.21
CA THR A 415 -21.73 1.36 6.27
C THR A 415 -22.73 2.47 5.91
N LYS A 416 -23.14 3.28 6.91
CA LYS A 416 -24.09 4.39 6.73
C LYS A 416 -23.50 5.56 5.95
N ARG A 417 -22.25 5.93 6.25
CA ARG A 417 -21.57 7.07 5.61
C ARG A 417 -21.19 6.80 4.16
N ALA A 418 -20.99 5.53 3.81
CA ALA A 418 -20.60 5.20 2.46
C ALA A 418 -21.71 5.56 1.46
N SER A 419 -21.43 6.53 0.59
CA SER A 419 -22.36 7.00 -0.44
C SER A 419 -22.81 5.88 -1.37
N PRO A 420 -23.99 6.01 -2.01
CA PRO A 420 -24.41 5.09 -3.06
C PRO A 420 -23.33 4.97 -4.15
N ILE A 421 -23.19 3.77 -4.73
CA ILE A 421 -22.16 3.46 -5.75
C ILE A 421 -22.41 4.20 -7.08
N SER A 422 -23.55 4.88 -7.23
CA SER A 422 -23.90 5.62 -8.45
C SER A 422 -22.87 6.71 -8.76
N ARG A 423 -22.22 6.60 -9.92
CA ARG A 423 -21.38 7.65 -10.49
C ARG A 423 -22.19 8.82 -11.07
N ASP A 424 -23.48 8.62 -11.30
CA ASP A 424 -24.37 9.56 -11.99
C ASP A 424 -25.03 10.58 -11.04
N ALA A 425 -24.67 10.59 -9.76
CA ALA A 425 -24.95 11.75 -8.93
C ALA A 425 -24.12 12.90 -9.51
N GLU A 426 -24.78 13.81 -10.23
CA GLU A 426 -24.16 15.05 -10.68
C GLU A 426 -23.42 15.67 -9.49
N PRO A 427 -22.16 16.12 -9.67
CA PRO A 427 -21.51 16.94 -8.66
C PRO A 427 -22.40 18.15 -8.46
N THR A 428 -23.19 18.11 -7.40
CA THR A 428 -24.11 19.18 -7.05
C THR A 428 -23.21 20.39 -6.87
N THR A 429 -23.41 21.41 -7.71
CA THR A 429 -22.53 22.58 -7.89
C THR A 429 -22.39 23.48 -6.66
N LEU A 430 -22.82 23.01 -5.48
CA LEU A 430 -22.87 23.70 -4.20
C LEU A 430 -22.46 22.81 -3.02
N LEU A 431 -21.72 21.71 -3.23
CA LEU A 431 -21.15 20.98 -2.10
C LEU A 431 -20.07 21.84 -1.44
N ASP A 432 -20.17 22.01 -0.12
CA ASP A 432 -19.06 22.56 0.65
C ASP A 432 -17.84 21.63 0.51
N GLU A 433 -16.68 22.18 0.79
CA GLU A 433 -15.42 21.50 0.51
C GLU A 433 -15.24 20.23 1.36
N GLU A 434 -15.80 20.21 2.57
CA GLU A 434 -15.82 19.02 3.44
C GLU A 434 -16.63 17.88 2.79
N ALA A 435 -17.75 18.20 2.14
CA ALA A 435 -18.54 17.22 1.40
C ALA A 435 -17.83 16.72 0.14
N ILE A 436 -17.05 17.56 -0.56
CA ILE A 436 -16.24 17.15 -1.72
C ILE A 436 -15.19 16.11 -1.29
N TYR A 437 -14.36 16.46 -0.31
CA TYR A 437 -13.30 15.56 0.15
C TYR A 437 -13.83 14.34 0.92
N GLY A 438 -14.94 14.50 1.65
CA GLY A 438 -15.67 13.36 2.21
C GLY A 438 -16.11 12.40 1.11
N THR A 439 -16.68 12.91 0.01
CA THR A 439 -17.07 12.07 -1.12
C THR A 439 -15.88 11.34 -1.76
N LEU A 440 -14.71 11.98 -1.85
CA LEU A 440 -13.48 11.32 -2.32
C LEU A 440 -13.08 10.15 -1.41
N GLU A 441 -13.04 10.36 -0.09
CA GLU A 441 -12.69 9.31 0.88
C GLU A 441 -13.60 8.08 0.76
N TRP A 442 -14.91 8.28 0.59
CA TRP A 442 -15.89 7.20 0.59
C TRP A 442 -16.06 6.50 -0.77
N ARG A 443 -15.43 7.01 -1.83
CA ARG A 443 -15.49 6.46 -3.20
C ARG A 443 -14.19 5.84 -3.68
N ILE A 444 -13.09 6.04 -2.95
CA ILE A 444 -11.78 5.51 -3.31
C ILE A 444 -11.82 4.00 -3.46
N ARG A 445 -11.01 3.50 -4.40
CA ARG A 445 -10.78 2.07 -4.60
C ARG A 445 -9.29 1.81 -4.45
N VAL A 446 -8.96 0.67 -3.89
CA VAL A 446 -7.57 0.28 -3.66
C VAL A 446 -7.20 -0.76 -4.69
N HIS A 447 -6.44 -0.35 -5.69
CA HIS A 447 -5.77 -1.25 -6.62
C HIS A 447 -4.27 -0.96 -6.53
N ARG A 448 -3.55 -1.78 -5.76
CA ARG A 448 -2.11 -1.60 -5.60
C ARG A 448 -1.36 -2.45 -6.60
N ILE A 449 -0.67 -1.81 -7.52
CA ILE A 449 0.31 -2.46 -8.38
C ILE A 449 1.67 -2.40 -7.67
N PRO A 450 2.53 -3.44 -7.77
CA PRO A 450 3.89 -3.38 -7.22
C PRO A 450 4.62 -2.14 -7.74
N ILE A 451 5.34 -1.46 -6.84
CA ILE A 451 6.09 -0.23 -7.17
C ILE A 451 7.12 -0.53 -8.26
N SER A 452 7.74 -1.71 -8.17
CA SER A 452 8.67 -2.25 -9.16
C SER A 452 8.06 -2.46 -10.54
N ILE A 453 6.77 -2.25 -10.80
CA ILE A 453 6.18 -2.37 -12.15
C ILE A 453 5.23 -1.21 -12.53
N ALA A 454 4.78 -0.39 -11.58
CA ALA A 454 3.85 0.71 -11.85
C ALA A 454 4.32 1.73 -12.93
N PRO A 455 5.62 2.12 -13.01
CA PRO A 455 6.13 2.98 -14.09
C PRO A 455 6.17 2.34 -15.49
N SER A 456 6.02 1.02 -15.58
CA SER A 456 6.08 0.25 -16.82
C SER A 456 4.72 -0.23 -17.32
N GLU A 457 3.62 0.44 -16.95
CA GLU A 457 2.31 0.23 -17.57
C GLU A 457 2.37 0.59 -19.07
N ILE A 458 2.94 -0.33 -19.84
CA ILE A 458 2.81 -0.41 -21.28
C ILE A 458 1.35 -0.77 -21.51
N PRO A 459 0.60 -0.02 -22.34
CA PRO A 459 -0.75 -0.40 -22.72
C PRO A 459 -0.80 -1.88 -23.15
N GLY A 460 -1.54 -2.71 -22.40
CA GLY A 460 -1.67 -4.15 -22.66
C GLY A 460 -0.84 -5.09 -21.78
N THR A 461 0.06 -4.58 -20.91
CA THR A 461 0.72 -5.43 -19.89
C THR A 461 -0.20 -5.60 -18.66
N THR A 462 -0.82 -6.77 -18.54
CA THR A 462 -1.77 -7.10 -17.47
C THR A 462 -1.04 -7.62 -16.24
N CYS A 463 -0.34 -6.76 -15.50
CA CYS A 463 -0.02 -7.14 -14.14
C CYS A 463 -1.23 -6.91 -13.25
N ASP A 464 -1.66 -7.96 -12.56
CA ASP A 464 -2.66 -7.83 -11.52
C ASP A 464 -2.15 -6.99 -10.36
N ALA A 465 -3.04 -6.17 -9.82
CA ALA A 465 -2.79 -5.47 -8.58
C ALA A 465 -2.56 -6.48 -7.44
N THR A 466 -1.44 -6.36 -6.72
CA THR A 466 -1.15 -7.14 -5.52
C THR A 466 -2.26 -6.97 -4.50
N GLN A 467 -2.78 -5.74 -4.34
CA GLN A 467 -3.91 -5.41 -3.48
C GLN A 467 -5.14 -5.02 -4.28
N GLN A 468 -6.28 -5.64 -3.97
CA GLN A 468 -7.58 -5.32 -4.55
C GLN A 468 -8.63 -5.22 -3.45
N SER A 469 -8.77 -4.04 -2.84
CA SER A 469 -9.77 -3.82 -1.80
C SER A 469 -10.99 -3.08 -2.35
N PRO A 470 -12.21 -3.47 -1.96
CA PRO A 470 -13.42 -2.78 -2.37
C PRO A 470 -13.47 -1.33 -1.87
N PRO A 471 -14.23 -0.45 -2.54
CA PRO A 471 -14.51 0.86 -1.98
C PRO A 471 -15.24 0.73 -0.63
N PRO A 472 -15.22 1.76 0.22
CA PRO A 472 -15.90 1.74 1.51
C PRO A 472 -17.38 1.35 1.44
N ALA A 473 -18.06 1.70 0.33
CA ALA A 473 -19.46 1.32 0.06
C ALA A 473 -19.72 -0.19 0.01
N VAL A 474 -18.69 -1.00 -0.20
CA VAL A 474 -18.74 -2.47 -0.20
C VAL A 474 -17.98 -3.05 0.99
N CYS A 475 -16.78 -2.53 1.27
CA CYS A 475 -15.93 -3.07 2.34
C CYS A 475 -16.52 -2.87 3.74
N ALA A 476 -17.15 -1.71 4.02
CA ALA A 476 -17.77 -1.47 5.34
C ALA A 476 -18.98 -2.38 5.59
N PRO A 477 -19.93 -2.54 4.65
CA PRO A 477 -20.97 -3.55 4.75
C PRO A 477 -20.46 -4.96 4.94
N LEU A 478 -19.41 -5.34 4.20
CA LEU A 478 -18.80 -6.66 4.32
C LEU A 478 -18.28 -6.88 5.74
N ALA A 479 -17.54 -5.92 6.30
CA ALA A 479 -17.05 -5.98 7.68
C ALA A 479 -18.20 -6.09 8.69
N LEU A 480 -19.26 -5.29 8.52
CA LEU A 480 -20.44 -5.33 9.40
C LEU A 480 -21.15 -6.69 9.32
N LEU A 481 -21.46 -7.18 8.13
CA LEU A 481 -22.14 -8.46 7.94
C LEU A 481 -21.33 -9.60 8.53
N ARG A 482 -20.02 -9.65 8.30
CA ARG A 482 -19.16 -10.67 8.88
C ARG A 482 -19.17 -10.67 10.41
N ILE A 483 -19.14 -9.49 11.03
CA ILE A 483 -19.30 -9.37 12.49
C ILE A 483 -20.67 -9.90 12.93
N LEU A 484 -21.76 -9.48 12.26
CA LEU A 484 -23.11 -9.93 12.60
C LEU A 484 -23.28 -11.44 12.43
N THR A 485 -22.73 -12.03 11.37
CA THR A 485 -22.70 -13.48 11.13
C THR A 485 -22.04 -14.22 12.28
N LEU A 486 -20.82 -13.81 12.68
CA LEU A 486 -20.13 -14.46 13.81
C LEU A 486 -20.89 -14.31 15.13
N LEU A 487 -21.47 -13.13 15.38
CA LEU A 487 -22.28 -12.92 16.58
C LEU A 487 -23.53 -13.82 16.57
N ALA A 488 -24.17 -14.02 15.42
CA ALA A 488 -25.32 -14.91 15.25
C ALA A 488 -24.94 -16.38 15.45
N GLU A 489 -23.89 -16.85 14.77
CA GLU A 489 -23.38 -18.23 14.87
C GLU A 489 -22.99 -18.61 16.30
N ARG A 490 -22.45 -17.65 17.06
CA ARG A 490 -22.04 -17.84 18.46
C ARG A 490 -23.17 -17.57 19.47
N GLY A 491 -24.37 -17.23 19.00
CA GLY A 491 -25.53 -16.91 19.85
C GLY A 491 -25.43 -15.58 20.61
N VAL A 492 -24.37 -14.80 20.39
CA VAL A 492 -24.12 -13.51 21.04
C VAL A 492 -25.07 -12.44 20.51
N LEU A 493 -25.49 -12.49 19.24
CA LEU A 493 -26.39 -11.50 18.64
C LEU A 493 -27.73 -11.44 19.40
N ALA A 494 -28.34 -12.61 19.64
CA ALA A 494 -29.57 -12.72 20.42
C ALA A 494 -29.35 -12.37 21.91
N GLN A 495 -28.24 -12.82 22.48
CA GLN A 495 -27.91 -12.54 23.88
C GLN A 495 -27.70 -11.02 24.13
N ALA A 496 -27.03 -10.34 23.21
CA ALA A 496 -26.67 -8.93 23.33
C ALA A 496 -27.88 -8.00 23.43
N GLN A 497 -29.02 -8.39 22.84
CA GLN A 497 -30.29 -7.67 22.98
C GLN A 497 -30.87 -7.67 24.39
N THR A 498 -30.45 -8.64 25.22
CA THR A 498 -30.95 -8.81 26.60
C THR A 498 -30.02 -8.22 27.65
N TRP A 499 -28.85 -7.71 27.24
CA TRP A 499 -27.85 -7.19 28.15
C TRP A 499 -28.36 -5.95 28.90
N ARG A 500 -28.01 -5.87 30.19
CA ARG A 500 -28.24 -4.69 31.04
C ARG A 500 -26.97 -3.86 31.26
N ALA A 501 -25.82 -4.46 30.97
CA ALA A 501 -24.50 -3.85 31.01
C ALA A 501 -23.61 -4.48 29.94
N LEU A 502 -22.58 -3.77 29.51
CA LEU A 502 -21.59 -4.32 28.58
C LEU A 502 -20.70 -5.35 29.30
N PRO A 503 -20.32 -6.45 28.63
CA PRO A 503 -19.33 -7.38 29.16
C PRO A 503 -17.98 -6.71 29.48
N ALA A 504 -17.21 -7.32 30.37
CA ALA A 504 -15.84 -6.88 30.65
C ALA A 504 -14.94 -7.06 29.41
N GLY A 505 -14.00 -6.13 29.20
CA GLY A 505 -13.05 -6.19 28.08
C GLY A 505 -13.52 -5.53 26.78
N ILE A 506 -14.75 -4.98 26.74
CA ILE A 506 -15.21 -4.12 25.64
C ILE A 506 -14.37 -2.84 25.57
N ALA A 507 -14.03 -2.41 24.35
CA ALA A 507 -13.22 -1.23 24.12
C ALA A 507 -13.87 0.06 24.68
N PRO A 508 -13.06 1.00 25.21
CA PRO A 508 -13.58 2.28 25.69
C PRO A 508 -14.34 3.06 24.60
N GLY A 509 -15.50 3.62 24.95
CA GLY A 509 -16.34 4.42 24.04
C GLY A 509 -17.43 3.62 23.30
N VAL A 510 -17.52 2.31 23.54
CA VAL A 510 -18.68 1.51 23.20
C VAL A 510 -19.74 1.69 24.29
N HIS A 511 -21.00 1.87 23.89
CA HIS A 511 -22.11 2.06 24.81
C HIS A 511 -23.22 1.06 24.48
N LEU A 512 -23.85 0.49 25.51
CA LEU A 512 -24.89 -0.54 25.36
C LEU A 512 -26.05 -0.08 24.47
N VAL A 513 -26.44 1.20 24.59
CA VAL A 513 -27.50 1.79 23.75
C VAL A 513 -27.21 1.68 22.26
N HIS A 514 -25.94 1.88 21.84
CA HIS A 514 -25.56 1.73 20.45
C HIS A 514 -25.55 0.26 20.02
N VAL A 515 -25.12 -0.65 20.91
CA VAL A 515 -25.16 -2.10 20.63
C VAL A 515 -26.60 -2.55 20.40
N HIS A 516 -27.53 -2.21 21.29
CA HIS A 516 -28.95 -2.53 21.12
C HIS A 516 -29.54 -1.94 19.84
N GLN A 517 -29.24 -0.66 19.56
CA GLN A 517 -29.70 0.00 18.35
C GLN A 517 -29.21 -0.73 17.10
N ILE A 518 -27.91 -0.98 16.98
CA ILE A 518 -27.31 -1.59 15.78
C ILE A 518 -27.84 -3.01 15.56
N LEU A 519 -27.98 -3.79 16.63
CA LEU A 519 -28.42 -5.17 16.55
C LEU A 519 -29.96 -5.31 16.48
N SER A 520 -30.72 -4.20 16.55
CA SER A 520 -32.19 -4.25 16.53
C SER A 520 -32.69 -4.73 15.17
N ASP A 521 -33.80 -5.48 15.18
CA ASP A 521 -34.40 -6.02 13.95
C ASP A 521 -34.67 -4.94 12.91
N ALA A 522 -35.25 -3.81 13.33
CA ALA A 522 -35.54 -2.69 12.42
C ALA A 522 -34.27 -2.10 11.77
N THR A 523 -33.15 -2.07 12.51
CA THR A 523 -31.88 -1.55 11.98
C THR A 523 -31.22 -2.56 11.04
N ILE A 524 -31.25 -3.85 11.39
CA ILE A 524 -30.76 -4.93 10.52
C ILE A 524 -31.57 -4.95 9.21
N GLU A 525 -32.90 -4.89 9.29
CA GLU A 525 -33.79 -4.85 8.14
C GLU A 525 -33.50 -3.66 7.21
N ALA A 526 -33.41 -2.45 7.77
CA ALA A 526 -33.07 -1.25 6.99
C ALA A 526 -31.69 -1.39 6.31
N THR A 527 -30.73 -2.02 6.99
CA THR A 527 -29.38 -2.23 6.49
C THR A 527 -29.37 -3.23 5.33
N LEU A 528 -29.92 -4.43 5.51
CA LEU A 528 -29.93 -5.50 4.50
C LEU A 528 -30.57 -5.05 3.18
N ASN A 529 -31.68 -4.30 3.23
CA ASN A 529 -32.35 -3.73 2.04
C ASN A 529 -31.43 -2.80 1.22
N VAL A 530 -30.58 -2.03 1.89
CA VAL A 530 -29.60 -1.16 1.22
C VAL A 530 -28.47 -2.02 0.63
N LEU A 531 -28.00 -3.02 1.37
CA LEU A 531 -26.86 -3.85 0.96
C LEU A 531 -27.19 -4.73 -0.25
N ALA A 532 -28.38 -5.33 -0.30
CA ALA A 532 -28.83 -6.12 -1.46
C ALA A 532 -28.80 -5.29 -2.76
N ARG A 533 -29.23 -4.02 -2.70
CA ARG A 533 -29.14 -3.09 -3.84
C ARG A 533 -27.70 -2.72 -4.20
N ARG A 534 -26.80 -2.64 -3.21
CA ARG A 534 -25.37 -2.35 -3.45
C ARG A 534 -24.66 -3.48 -4.19
N VAL A 535 -25.06 -4.74 -4.02
CA VAL A 535 -24.52 -5.87 -4.80
C VAL A 535 -24.72 -5.62 -6.29
N ALA A 536 -25.96 -5.35 -6.72
CA ALA A 536 -26.27 -5.07 -8.11
C ALA A 536 -25.55 -3.81 -8.62
N ALA A 537 -25.52 -2.73 -7.83
CA ALA A 537 -24.82 -1.50 -8.20
C ALA A 537 -23.30 -1.71 -8.39
N GLN A 538 -22.66 -2.51 -7.53
CA GLN A 538 -21.25 -2.85 -7.68
C GLN A 538 -21.00 -3.71 -8.92
N ARG A 539 -21.88 -4.68 -9.22
CA ARG A 539 -21.82 -5.47 -10.45
C ARG A 539 -21.91 -4.56 -11.68
N GLU A 540 -22.86 -3.63 -11.71
CA GLU A 540 -23.01 -2.68 -12.82
C GLU A 540 -21.78 -1.77 -12.97
N SER A 541 -21.16 -1.35 -11.86
CA SER A 541 -19.89 -0.62 -11.91
C SER A 541 -18.76 -1.40 -12.59
N GLY A 542 -18.77 -2.73 -12.55
CA GLY A 542 -17.78 -3.57 -13.24
C GLY A 542 -17.90 -3.52 -14.76
N LYS A 543 -19.08 -3.25 -15.32
CA LYS A 543 -19.29 -3.20 -16.77
C LYS A 543 -18.49 -2.10 -17.46
N MET A 544 -18.23 -1.00 -16.74
CA MET A 544 -17.47 0.15 -17.25
C MET A 544 -16.03 -0.20 -17.60
N ASP A 545 -15.45 -1.20 -16.92
CA ASP A 545 -14.03 -1.54 -17.06
C ASP A 545 -13.79 -2.80 -17.91
N VAL A 546 -14.86 -3.46 -18.40
CA VAL A 546 -14.77 -4.75 -19.12
C VAL A 546 -13.91 -4.68 -20.38
N SER A 547 -13.93 -3.54 -21.08
CA SER A 547 -13.17 -3.35 -22.33
C SER A 547 -11.79 -2.71 -22.12
N THR A 548 -11.61 -1.95 -21.04
CA THR A 548 -10.40 -1.12 -20.81
C THR A 548 -9.44 -1.76 -19.82
N ALA A 549 -9.96 -2.41 -18.77
CA ALA A 549 -9.19 -3.03 -17.71
C ALA A 549 -9.92 -4.28 -17.18
N PRO A 550 -9.86 -5.42 -17.89
CA PRO A 550 -10.56 -6.64 -17.49
C PRO A 550 -10.21 -7.11 -16.06
N TRP A 551 -8.97 -6.92 -15.61
CA TRP A 551 -8.56 -7.20 -14.23
C TRP A 551 -9.30 -6.33 -13.19
N ALA A 552 -9.58 -5.07 -13.51
CA ALA A 552 -10.33 -4.16 -12.64
C ALA A 552 -11.82 -4.54 -12.63
N ALA A 553 -12.39 -4.86 -13.80
CA ALA A 553 -13.75 -5.37 -13.90
C ALA A 553 -13.93 -6.67 -13.08
N ARG A 554 -12.95 -7.59 -13.15
CA ARG A 554 -12.90 -8.79 -12.31
C ARG A 554 -12.95 -8.46 -10.83
N ALA A 555 -12.14 -7.50 -10.38
CA ALA A 555 -12.13 -7.07 -8.98
C ALA A 555 -13.52 -6.57 -8.54
N HIS A 556 -14.23 -5.80 -9.39
CA HIS A 556 -15.58 -5.32 -9.09
C HIS A 556 -16.57 -6.47 -8.94
N TYR A 557 -16.55 -7.43 -9.85
CA TYR A 557 -17.42 -8.60 -9.81
C TYR A 557 -17.13 -9.48 -8.59
N ARG A 558 -15.86 -9.73 -8.27
CA ARG A 558 -15.47 -10.46 -7.06
C ARG A 558 -15.98 -9.76 -5.80
N GLN A 559 -15.78 -8.45 -5.69
CA GLN A 559 -16.21 -7.68 -4.53
C GLN A 559 -17.75 -7.68 -4.36
N ALA A 560 -18.50 -7.62 -5.46
CA ALA A 560 -19.95 -7.78 -5.45
C ALA A 560 -20.36 -9.19 -4.97
N ALA A 561 -19.67 -10.23 -5.46
CA ALA A 561 -19.88 -11.61 -5.01
C ALA A 561 -19.57 -11.79 -3.52
N GLN A 562 -18.51 -11.17 -3.00
CA GLN A 562 -18.19 -11.22 -1.56
C GLN A 562 -19.30 -10.61 -0.71
N LEU A 563 -19.86 -9.46 -1.12
CA LEU A 563 -20.97 -8.84 -0.41
C LEU A 563 -22.24 -9.71 -0.47
N ALA A 564 -22.55 -10.29 -1.63
CA ALA A 564 -23.69 -11.19 -1.79
C ALA A 564 -23.54 -12.46 -0.95
N GLY A 565 -22.36 -13.09 -0.96
CA GLY A 565 -22.04 -14.24 -0.11
C GLY A 565 -22.17 -13.91 1.38
N ALA A 566 -21.69 -12.75 1.82
CA ALA A 566 -21.83 -12.31 3.20
C ALA A 566 -23.29 -12.09 3.64
N LEU A 567 -24.15 -11.59 2.75
CA LEU A 567 -25.59 -11.46 3.03
C LEU A 567 -26.24 -12.83 3.24
N LEU A 568 -25.94 -13.79 2.36
CA LEU A 568 -26.47 -15.15 2.44
C LEU A 568 -25.95 -15.89 3.67
N ALA A 569 -24.66 -15.72 4.00
CA ALA A 569 -24.06 -16.30 5.19
C ALA A 569 -24.70 -15.76 6.48
N PHE A 570 -24.99 -14.46 6.54
CA PHE A 570 -25.70 -13.88 7.68
C PHE A 570 -27.13 -14.44 7.82
N ASP A 571 -27.88 -14.55 6.72
CA ASP A 571 -29.22 -15.15 6.75
C ASP A 571 -29.18 -16.63 7.16
N ALA A 572 -28.20 -17.40 6.67
CA ALA A 572 -27.99 -18.78 7.08
C ALA A 572 -27.72 -18.89 8.60
N ALA A 573 -26.86 -18.01 9.15
CA ALA A 573 -26.59 -17.95 10.59
C ALA A 573 -27.84 -17.62 11.42
N GLU A 574 -28.71 -16.77 10.89
CA GLU A 574 -30.02 -16.43 11.47
C GLU A 574 -31.15 -17.37 11.02
N ARG A 575 -30.81 -18.54 10.44
CA ARG A 575 -31.75 -19.62 10.07
C ARG A 575 -32.86 -19.18 9.10
N GLY A 576 -32.52 -18.36 8.12
CA GLY A 576 -33.44 -17.94 7.05
C GLY A 576 -34.40 -16.84 7.46
N ARG A 577 -34.19 -16.20 8.62
CA ARG A 577 -35.06 -15.13 9.15
C ARG A 577 -35.23 -13.97 8.17
N TRP A 578 -34.20 -13.68 7.38
CA TRP A 578 -34.12 -12.54 6.47
C TRP A 578 -34.29 -12.93 5.00
N ALA A 579 -34.56 -14.21 4.70
CA ALA A 579 -34.65 -14.75 3.34
C ALA A 579 -35.60 -13.95 2.42
N HIS A 580 -36.73 -13.48 2.95
CA HIS A 580 -37.71 -12.69 2.20
C HIS A 580 -37.17 -11.34 1.67
N MET A 581 -36.14 -10.79 2.31
CA MET A 581 -35.50 -9.55 1.89
C MET A 581 -34.32 -9.76 0.94
N LEU A 582 -33.78 -10.98 0.92
CA LEU A 582 -32.60 -11.35 0.13
C LEU A 582 -32.96 -12.05 -1.18
N VAL A 583 -34.23 -12.04 -1.57
CA VAL A 583 -34.69 -12.57 -2.86
C VAL A 583 -33.93 -11.89 -4.00
N GLY A 584 -33.30 -12.69 -4.85
CA GLY A 584 -32.49 -12.24 -5.98
C GLY A 584 -31.01 -12.06 -5.65
N VAL A 585 -30.59 -12.10 -4.37
CA VAL A 585 -29.18 -11.99 -3.99
C VAL A 585 -28.38 -13.18 -4.49
N ARG A 586 -28.92 -14.41 -4.45
CA ARG A 586 -28.24 -15.59 -5.04
C ARG A 586 -28.07 -15.45 -6.54
N ARG A 587 -29.08 -14.93 -7.25
CA ARG A 587 -28.96 -14.63 -8.68
C ARG A 587 -27.84 -13.63 -8.95
N GLU A 588 -27.77 -12.54 -8.18
CA GLU A 588 -26.67 -11.58 -8.33
C GLU A 588 -25.31 -12.21 -8.03
N LEU A 589 -25.20 -13.09 -7.03
CA LEU A 589 -23.99 -13.85 -6.72
C LEU A 589 -23.52 -14.69 -7.91
N VAL A 590 -24.40 -15.48 -8.52
CA VAL A 590 -24.09 -16.32 -9.70
C VAL A 590 -23.63 -15.46 -10.89
N LEU A 591 -24.28 -14.32 -11.13
CA LEU A 591 -23.89 -13.39 -12.19
C LEU A 591 -22.52 -12.76 -11.94
N CYS A 592 -22.25 -12.36 -10.69
CA CYS A 592 -20.97 -11.76 -10.30
C CYS A 592 -19.84 -12.77 -10.44
N LEU A 593 -19.98 -13.99 -9.91
CA LEU A 593 -18.98 -15.05 -10.02
C LEU A 593 -18.71 -15.41 -11.49
N GLY A 594 -19.77 -15.59 -12.29
CA GLY A 594 -19.63 -15.88 -13.72
C GLY A 594 -18.89 -14.77 -14.48
N ASN A 595 -19.18 -13.50 -14.19
CA ASN A 595 -18.49 -12.38 -14.82
C ASN A 595 -17.03 -12.23 -14.33
N ALA A 596 -16.76 -12.52 -13.05
CA ALA A 596 -15.39 -12.59 -12.55
C ALA A 596 -14.59 -13.69 -13.25
N ALA A 597 -15.20 -14.86 -13.51
CA ALA A 597 -14.59 -15.94 -14.26
C ALA A 597 -14.27 -15.54 -15.71
N GLU A 598 -15.23 -14.90 -16.40
CA GLU A 598 -15.03 -14.36 -17.75
C GLU A 598 -13.85 -13.39 -17.82
N MET A 599 -13.80 -12.43 -16.89
CA MET A 599 -12.71 -11.46 -16.86
C MET A 599 -11.37 -12.10 -16.51
N SER A 600 -11.36 -13.13 -15.66
CA SER A 600 -10.16 -13.92 -15.33
C SER A 600 -9.61 -14.65 -16.56
N ASN A 601 -10.48 -15.29 -17.35
CA ASN A 601 -10.09 -15.93 -18.61
C ASN A 601 -9.49 -14.92 -19.61
N ARG A 602 -10.01 -13.69 -19.66
CA ARG A 602 -9.48 -12.64 -20.56
C ARG A 602 -8.10 -12.12 -20.17
N VAL A 603 -7.73 -12.22 -18.90
CA VAL A 603 -6.38 -11.87 -18.43
C VAL A 603 -5.49 -13.11 -18.27
N HIS A 604 -5.92 -14.26 -18.80
CA HIS A 604 -5.19 -15.53 -18.76
C HIS A 604 -4.90 -16.06 -17.34
N ASP A 605 -5.72 -15.68 -16.36
CA ASP A 605 -5.61 -16.15 -14.98
C ASP A 605 -6.60 -17.30 -14.75
N TYR A 606 -6.27 -18.47 -15.30
CA TYR A 606 -7.18 -19.60 -15.43
C TYR A 606 -7.53 -20.28 -14.10
N GLY A 607 -6.65 -20.20 -13.09
CA GLY A 607 -6.93 -20.73 -11.75
C GLY A 607 -8.15 -20.05 -11.12
N PRO A 608 -8.10 -18.74 -10.84
CA PRO A 608 -9.25 -17.96 -10.40
C PRO A 608 -10.46 -18.05 -11.33
N ALA A 609 -10.25 -18.15 -12.65
CA ALA A 609 -11.36 -18.35 -13.59
C ALA A 609 -12.13 -19.63 -13.32
N ALA A 610 -11.43 -20.76 -13.14
CA ALA A 610 -12.04 -22.04 -12.79
C ALA A 610 -12.72 -21.97 -11.42
N VAL A 611 -12.08 -21.35 -10.43
CA VAL A 611 -12.64 -21.19 -9.08
C VAL A 611 -13.96 -20.43 -9.11
N PHE A 612 -14.01 -19.27 -9.76
CA PHE A 612 -15.23 -18.47 -9.84
C PHE A 612 -16.33 -19.14 -10.68
N ALA A 613 -15.98 -19.77 -11.81
CA ALA A 613 -16.98 -20.43 -12.66
C ALA A 613 -17.62 -21.61 -11.93
N ASN A 614 -16.82 -22.41 -11.24
CA ASN A 614 -17.27 -23.55 -10.46
C ASN A 614 -18.13 -23.13 -9.28
N ALA A 615 -17.71 -22.11 -8.52
CA ALA A 615 -18.52 -21.48 -7.48
C ALA A 615 -19.87 -20.97 -8.01
N ALA A 616 -19.90 -20.41 -9.22
CA ALA A 616 -21.13 -19.91 -9.82
C ALA A 616 -22.12 -21.02 -10.17
N LEU A 617 -21.61 -22.20 -10.56
CA LEU A 617 -22.45 -23.38 -10.87
C LEU A 617 -23.02 -23.98 -9.59
N ASP A 618 -22.19 -24.15 -8.57
CA ASP A 618 -22.58 -24.66 -7.26
C ASP A 618 -23.69 -23.82 -6.61
N VAL A 619 -23.50 -22.49 -6.56
CA VAL A 619 -24.53 -21.57 -6.04
C VAL A 619 -25.82 -21.64 -6.87
N ALA A 620 -25.72 -21.87 -8.18
CA ALA A 620 -26.90 -21.97 -9.05
C ALA A 620 -27.67 -23.28 -8.85
N GLU A 621 -26.97 -24.37 -8.53
CA GLU A 621 -27.56 -25.68 -8.25
C GLU A 621 -28.35 -25.66 -6.93
N GLU A 622 -27.82 -25.00 -5.90
CA GLU A 622 -28.48 -24.86 -4.59
C GLU A 622 -29.58 -23.79 -4.56
N ALA A 623 -29.73 -22.99 -5.62
CA ALA A 623 -30.62 -21.85 -5.61
C ALA A 623 -32.11 -22.27 -5.67
N PRO A 624 -32.96 -21.71 -4.79
CA PRO A 624 -34.41 -21.86 -4.90
C PRO A 624 -34.96 -21.31 -6.24
N GLN A 625 -36.03 -21.91 -6.77
CA GLN A 625 -36.61 -21.52 -8.07
C GLN A 625 -37.04 -20.04 -8.13
N ASN A 626 -37.45 -19.45 -7.01
CA ASN A 626 -37.86 -18.05 -6.93
C ASN A 626 -36.71 -17.04 -7.05
N GLU A 627 -35.44 -17.47 -7.07
CA GLU A 627 -34.29 -16.61 -7.34
C GLU A 627 -34.23 -16.15 -8.81
N GLY A 628 -34.92 -16.87 -9.72
CA GLY A 628 -35.02 -16.49 -11.14
C GLY A 628 -33.68 -16.54 -11.87
N ILE A 629 -32.87 -17.57 -11.61
CA ILE A 629 -31.60 -17.80 -12.32
C ILE A 629 -31.91 -18.38 -13.71
N ALA A 630 -31.60 -17.63 -14.75
CA ALA A 630 -31.84 -18.04 -16.13
C ALA A 630 -30.91 -19.21 -16.53
N PRO A 631 -31.41 -20.29 -17.17
CA PRO A 631 -30.60 -21.45 -17.59
C PRO A 631 -29.38 -21.08 -18.44
N GLU A 632 -29.49 -20.03 -19.26
CA GLU A 632 -28.41 -19.54 -20.12
C GLU A 632 -27.20 -19.05 -19.31
N ASN A 633 -27.40 -18.59 -18.07
CA ASN A 633 -26.30 -18.20 -17.19
C ASN A 633 -25.53 -19.42 -16.67
N VAL A 634 -26.23 -20.51 -16.36
CA VAL A 634 -25.63 -21.79 -15.95
C VAL A 634 -24.79 -22.35 -17.10
N GLU A 635 -25.35 -22.39 -18.32
CA GLU A 635 -24.61 -22.83 -19.50
C GLU A 635 -23.38 -21.97 -19.81
N LYS A 636 -23.48 -20.63 -19.65
CA LYS A 636 -22.33 -19.74 -19.81
C LYS A 636 -21.23 -20.04 -18.80
N ASN A 637 -21.58 -20.28 -17.54
CA ASN A 637 -20.62 -20.59 -16.49
C ASN A 637 -19.95 -21.95 -16.70
N ALA A 638 -20.69 -22.95 -17.17
CA ALA A 638 -20.12 -24.24 -17.58
C ALA A 638 -19.08 -24.05 -18.69
N ARG A 639 -19.40 -23.29 -19.75
CA ARG A 639 -18.42 -23.00 -20.82
C ARG A 639 -17.19 -22.26 -20.32
N ARG A 640 -17.35 -21.30 -19.40
CA ARG A 640 -16.22 -20.56 -18.79
C ARG A 640 -15.31 -21.48 -17.98
N LEU A 641 -15.88 -22.44 -17.26
CA LEU A 641 -15.13 -23.47 -16.52
C LEU A 641 -14.34 -24.38 -17.45
N GLU A 642 -14.96 -24.84 -18.54
CA GLU A 642 -14.28 -25.69 -19.54
C GLU A 642 -13.10 -24.96 -20.19
N VAL A 643 -13.26 -23.67 -20.55
CA VAL A 643 -12.16 -22.84 -21.06
C VAL A 643 -11.04 -22.73 -20.04
N ALA A 644 -11.35 -22.46 -18.77
CA ALA A 644 -10.34 -22.34 -17.72
C ALA A 644 -9.57 -23.66 -17.51
N LYS A 645 -10.28 -24.78 -17.41
CA LYS A 645 -9.67 -26.12 -17.27
C LYS A 645 -8.79 -26.50 -18.45
N ALA A 646 -9.20 -26.17 -19.69
CA ALA A 646 -8.41 -26.46 -20.89
C ALA A 646 -7.08 -25.71 -20.94
N ASN A 647 -6.90 -24.62 -20.19
CA ASN A 647 -5.70 -23.79 -20.19
C ASN A 647 -4.94 -23.79 -18.85
N LEU A 648 -5.32 -24.66 -17.91
CA LEU A 648 -4.69 -24.77 -16.57
C LEU A 648 -3.37 -25.57 -16.59
N THR A 649 -2.91 -26.00 -17.77
CA THR A 649 -1.73 -26.86 -17.98
C THR A 649 -0.40 -26.16 -17.87
#